data_AF-A0A9D6NV15-F1
#
_entry.id   AF-A0A9D6NV15-F1
#
_cell.length_a   1.000
_cell.length_b   1.000
_cell.length_c   1.000
_cell.angle_alpha   90.00
_cell.angle_beta   90.00
_cell.angle_gamma   90.00
#
_symmetry.space_group_name_H-M   'P 1'
#
loop_
_entity.id
_entity.type
_entity.pdbx_description
1 polymer ?
#
loop_
_entity_poly.entity_id
_entity_poly.type
_entity_poly.pdbx_seq_one_letter_code
_entity_poly.pdbx_strand_id
1 'polypeptide(L)'
;MTRLGTTARVVLRHREVGLLVALLLLGALGALLRPDFFLGTQNLFNTARILARVGIIAVGMTFVIVNGDIDLSVGTVTSLLGGVFAVLVKREGWETWYAVLATLGLGAFIGLVNGLLVTKLRIPSFIATLGTLYLALGVNLGLTGAYGIVNFPLSSFYRLGEENPTLGGLPNQVLILLAITAIGGVVLWRTVFGYQVYATGGNRLAARLTGIPTDRVRIIPFVITGFCCAVTGLLGVAFTKTYSVSSGAGTELDVIAAVIVGGASIFGGRGSVLGSLLGGAVLGIIGNLMVIGIRVGDQLVRLPQTWLSIFTGLVILASILFDIWFREEQILARLVAHLRGHRLPARGEGGGGEGAGKGAVSGERRGARSILGQLVSAKEFSVFGGLLFLWLIGVALRPELFLLWDNFLNFIRSLAQIGIMVVGLAYVIINGDLDLSASAVFAATSGLFAVLVKIQGWDAWSAAAVAVGLGTLFGVINGLLVTKLRVPSFIATLGTLNLYRGIAVALAGGFQLVALPPSSFFLIGRDNPDLAKVPNQAIIMAVAALVGGFMLWRSYYGYQVYATGGNWRAARLTGIDVDWVRIQAFILSALCATLAGLINVAYQRSYSVTSGETLGLEAIAAVVIGASLIGGRGSVLGALLGAGVLVVIRMMVLSVFGEIAGDRVILWSAAFVGAAILLAVLIDIWLREEQLISRLVSRFLPHRAHSQELPPPSPPRWAQVLMPTNKTIIALERPHRSYRWPLAAVVVVALGAIAGREILRQHPVVVTESKTYNLIWTKGDAALTLLPNADVLAATDLKNVDPSQNYVFRVDIRLNPGEFLLALYSREPTPSSFITDFIVRTDARSYRRSVDPDGSPRYRGYMVVSSRMVPADKAIEFVYGDDTHILARKRLTLP
;
A
#
# COMPACT_ATOMS: atom_id res chain seq x y z
N MET A 1 21.39 -6.73 46.99
CA MET A 1 21.19 -7.20 45.59
C MET A 1 19.95 -6.64 44.88
N THR A 2 19.24 -5.64 45.42
CA THR A 2 17.94 -5.17 44.89
C THR A 2 17.98 -3.87 44.05
N ARG A 3 19.12 -3.16 43.97
CA ARG A 3 19.27 -1.93 43.15
C ARG A 3 19.79 -2.17 41.72
N LEU A 4 20.41 -3.31 41.44
CA LEU A 4 20.89 -3.68 40.10
C LEU A 4 19.74 -4.04 39.13
N GLY A 5 18.60 -4.53 39.65
CA GLY A 5 17.46 -4.97 38.84
C GLY A 5 16.61 -3.84 38.23
N THR A 6 16.60 -2.64 38.83
CA THR A 6 15.89 -1.47 38.31
C THR A 6 16.68 -0.74 37.23
N THR A 7 18.00 -0.63 37.39
CA THR A 7 18.87 0.01 36.40
C THR A 7 19.02 -0.87 35.16
N ALA A 8 19.17 -2.19 35.33
CA ALA A 8 19.14 -3.14 34.22
C ALA A 8 17.81 -3.07 33.44
N ARG A 9 16.66 -2.96 34.12
CA ARG A 9 15.34 -2.79 33.46
C ARG A 9 15.17 -1.48 32.71
N VAL A 10 15.81 -0.39 33.14
CA VAL A 10 15.75 0.92 32.48
C VAL A 10 16.73 1.00 31.30
N VAL A 11 17.92 0.39 31.44
CA VAL A 11 18.93 0.29 30.39
C VAL A 11 18.49 -0.68 29.29
N LEU A 12 17.91 -1.84 29.64
CA LEU A 12 17.28 -2.77 28.69
C LEU A 12 16.02 -2.21 28.00
N ARG A 13 15.49 -1.07 28.47
CA ARG A 13 14.33 -0.42 27.87
C ARG A 13 14.68 0.38 26.61
N HIS A 14 15.96 0.72 26.43
CA HIS A 14 16.43 1.38 25.23
C HIS A 14 16.78 0.30 24.20
N ARG A 15 15.97 0.22 23.13
CA ARG A 15 16.11 -0.80 22.07
C ARG A 15 17.54 -0.87 21.48
N GLU A 16 18.24 0.25 21.46
CA GLU A 16 19.63 0.38 21.01
C GLU A 16 20.60 -0.46 21.86
N VAL A 17 20.34 -0.63 23.17
CA VAL A 17 21.16 -1.48 24.03
C VAL A 17 21.00 -2.96 23.67
N GLY A 18 19.79 -3.40 23.32
CA GLY A 18 19.57 -4.75 22.83
C GLY A 18 20.35 -5.04 21.54
N LEU A 19 20.38 -4.09 20.61
CA LEU A 19 21.17 -4.18 19.38
C LEU A 19 22.67 -4.16 19.64
N LEU A 20 23.15 -3.32 20.56
CA LEU A 20 24.55 -3.32 20.98
C LEU A 20 24.96 -4.64 21.61
N VAL A 21 24.12 -5.23 22.47
CA VAL A 21 24.35 -6.55 23.05
C VAL A 21 24.39 -7.62 21.94
N ALA A 22 23.44 -7.61 21.01
CA ALA A 22 23.46 -8.54 19.88
C ALA A 22 24.73 -8.40 19.03
N LEU A 23 25.15 -7.16 18.75
CA LEU A 23 26.37 -6.86 18.02
C LEU A 23 27.62 -7.35 18.75
N LEU A 24 27.71 -7.15 20.06
CA LEU A 24 28.81 -7.64 20.89
C LEU A 24 28.84 -9.17 20.94
N LEU A 25 27.67 -9.82 21.07
CA LEU A 25 27.58 -11.28 21.08
C LEU A 25 27.98 -11.89 19.73
N LEU A 26 27.49 -11.33 18.62
CA LEU A 26 27.87 -11.78 17.28
C LEU A 26 29.35 -11.51 17.00
N GLY A 27 29.87 -10.37 17.44
CA GLY A 27 31.28 -10.04 17.34
C GLY A 27 32.16 -11.00 18.16
N ALA A 28 31.77 -11.29 19.39
CA ALA A 28 32.45 -12.26 20.26
C ALA A 28 32.39 -13.67 19.66
N LEU A 29 31.26 -14.07 19.08
CA LEU A 29 31.13 -15.35 18.37
C LEU A 29 32.10 -15.42 17.18
N GLY A 30 32.17 -14.38 16.36
CA GLY A 30 33.13 -14.33 15.24
C GLY A 30 34.58 -14.40 15.69
N ALA A 31 34.91 -13.66 16.75
CA ALA A 31 36.22 -13.68 17.38
C ALA A 31 36.57 -15.06 17.97
N LEU A 32 35.59 -15.78 18.53
CA LEU A 32 35.78 -17.13 19.06
C LEU A 32 35.99 -18.16 17.93
N LEU A 33 35.23 -18.05 16.84
CA LEU A 33 35.28 -18.99 15.72
C LEU A 33 36.58 -18.87 14.92
N ARG A 34 37.04 -17.63 14.66
CA ARG A 34 38.23 -17.36 13.83
C ARG A 34 38.89 -16.03 14.22
N PRO A 35 39.61 -15.97 15.37
CA PRO A 35 40.13 -14.72 15.93
C PRO A 35 41.04 -13.96 14.96
N ASP A 36 42.01 -14.63 14.35
CA ASP A 36 43.01 -14.00 13.47
C ASP A 36 42.39 -13.33 12.22
N PHE A 37 41.30 -13.90 11.72
CA PHE A 37 40.59 -13.35 10.56
C PHE A 37 39.57 -12.30 11.00
N PHE A 38 38.77 -12.62 12.03
CA PHE A 38 37.65 -11.78 12.42
C PHE A 38 38.11 -10.45 13.00
N LEU A 39 39.10 -10.49 13.90
CA LEU A 39 39.70 -9.32 14.53
C LEU A 39 40.80 -8.69 13.68
N GLY A 40 41.16 -9.31 12.55
CA GLY A 40 42.13 -8.79 11.62
C GLY A 40 41.70 -7.43 11.07
N THR A 41 42.61 -6.46 11.06
CA THR A 41 42.34 -5.07 10.67
C THR A 41 41.70 -4.96 9.29
N GLN A 42 42.16 -5.75 8.32
CA GLN A 42 41.60 -5.77 6.97
C GLN A 42 40.13 -6.20 6.95
N ASN A 43 39.77 -7.20 7.76
CA ASN A 43 38.41 -7.70 7.84
C ASN A 43 37.49 -6.68 8.52
N LEU A 44 37.95 -6.05 9.61
CA LEU A 44 37.23 -4.96 10.28
C LEU A 44 37.02 -3.78 9.32
N PHE A 45 38.03 -3.38 8.57
CA PHE A 45 37.95 -2.30 7.58
C PHE A 45 37.01 -2.64 6.42
N ASN A 46 37.05 -3.87 5.90
CA ASN A 46 36.10 -4.31 4.88
C ASN A 46 34.66 -4.31 5.40
N THR A 47 34.44 -4.79 6.63
CA THR A 47 33.12 -4.77 7.28
C THR A 47 32.63 -3.34 7.47
N ALA A 48 33.50 -2.45 7.95
CA ALA A 48 33.18 -1.04 8.15
C ALA A 48 32.86 -0.32 6.83
N ARG A 49 33.51 -0.68 5.71
CA ARG A 49 33.17 -0.16 4.36
C ARG A 49 31.80 -0.63 3.88
N ILE A 50 31.45 -1.89 4.12
CA ILE A 50 30.12 -2.43 3.79
C ILE A 50 29.06 -1.69 4.62
N LEU A 51 29.31 -1.54 5.93
CA LEU A 51 28.45 -0.77 6.83
C LEU A 51 28.34 0.69 6.40
N ALA A 52 29.42 1.32 5.93
CA ALA A 52 29.37 2.71 5.46
C ALA A 52 28.42 2.88 4.28
N ARG A 53 28.43 1.96 3.30
CA ARG A 53 27.53 2.04 2.13
C ARG A 53 26.06 1.92 2.53
N VAL A 54 25.72 0.87 3.28
CA VAL A 54 24.33 0.63 3.73
C VAL A 54 23.91 1.69 4.74
N GLY A 55 24.79 2.06 5.67
CA GLY A 55 24.55 3.01 6.75
C GLY A 55 24.25 4.42 6.25
N ILE A 56 24.97 4.93 5.24
CA ILE A 56 24.71 6.27 4.69
C ILE A 56 23.31 6.34 4.10
N ILE A 57 22.89 5.33 3.33
CA ILE A 57 21.53 5.27 2.77
C ILE A 57 20.51 5.06 3.88
N ALA A 58 20.82 4.21 4.88
CA ALA A 58 19.96 3.96 6.03
C ALA A 58 19.65 5.23 6.82
N VAL A 59 20.60 6.16 6.98
CA VAL A 59 20.36 7.46 7.62
C VAL A 59 19.23 8.21 6.92
N GLY A 60 19.27 8.33 5.59
CA GLY A 60 18.21 8.98 4.80
C GLY A 60 16.89 8.19 4.90
N MET A 61 16.96 6.88 4.74
CA MET A 61 15.79 6.00 4.81
C MET A 61 15.12 6.00 6.19
N THR A 62 15.85 6.27 7.29
CA THR A 62 15.26 6.49 8.62
C THR A 62 14.25 7.63 8.57
N PHE A 63 14.55 8.76 7.92
CA PHE A 63 13.59 9.87 7.83
C PHE A 63 12.33 9.48 7.04
N VAL A 64 12.50 8.72 5.95
CA VAL A 64 11.39 8.26 5.11
C VAL A 64 10.48 7.32 5.89
N ILE A 65 11.05 6.30 6.53
CA ILE A 65 10.30 5.31 7.33
C ILE A 65 9.66 5.96 8.56
N VAL A 66 10.35 6.86 9.26
CA VAL A 66 9.76 7.58 10.39
C VAL A 66 8.56 8.43 9.96
N ASN A 67 8.52 8.92 8.72
CA ASN A 67 7.36 9.63 8.16
C ASN A 67 6.20 8.69 7.72
N GLY A 68 6.39 7.37 7.85
CA GLY A 68 5.45 6.34 7.42
C GLY A 68 5.42 6.13 5.90
N ASP A 69 6.49 6.54 5.20
CA ASP A 69 6.68 6.30 3.77
C ASP A 69 7.81 5.28 3.55
N ILE A 70 7.94 4.76 2.33
CA ILE A 70 8.98 3.82 1.92
C ILE A 70 9.52 4.21 0.55
N ASP A 71 10.85 4.21 0.42
CA ASP A 71 11.57 4.39 -0.84
C ASP A 71 12.29 3.09 -1.24
N LEU A 72 11.80 2.44 -2.31
CA LEU A 72 12.43 1.26 -2.89
C LEU A 72 13.50 1.58 -3.93
N SER A 73 13.57 2.81 -4.43
CA SER A 73 14.45 3.17 -5.54
C SER A 73 15.93 3.25 -5.14
N VAL A 74 16.21 3.32 -3.83
CA VAL A 74 17.53 3.70 -3.28
C VAL A 74 18.70 2.90 -3.83
N GLY A 75 18.55 1.60 -4.07
CA GLY A 75 19.63 0.77 -4.62
C GLY A 75 19.94 1.11 -6.07
N THR A 76 18.91 1.08 -6.94
CA THR A 76 19.05 1.43 -8.35
C THR A 76 19.45 2.89 -8.57
N VAL A 77 18.97 3.82 -7.73
CA VAL A 77 19.36 5.23 -7.78
C VAL A 77 20.83 5.40 -7.39
N THR A 78 21.32 4.66 -6.40
CA THR A 78 22.76 4.62 -6.05
C THR A 78 23.60 4.15 -7.24
N SER A 79 23.19 3.08 -7.94
CA SER A 79 23.86 2.61 -9.15
C SER A 79 23.82 3.61 -10.31
N LEU A 80 22.66 4.25 -10.53
CA LEU A 80 22.52 5.30 -11.54
C LEU A 80 23.48 6.45 -11.27
N LEU A 81 23.54 6.94 -10.03
CA LEU A 81 24.36 8.10 -9.68
C LEU A 81 25.86 7.81 -9.81
N GLY A 82 26.30 6.61 -9.41
CA GLY A 82 27.65 6.14 -9.72
C GLY A 82 27.92 6.03 -11.23
N GLY A 83 26.92 5.61 -12.01
CA GLY A 83 27.02 5.48 -13.46
C GLY A 83 27.08 6.83 -14.18
N VAL A 84 26.28 7.81 -13.74
CA VAL A 84 26.30 9.19 -14.24
C VAL A 84 27.66 9.82 -13.97
N PHE A 85 28.17 9.71 -12.73
CA PHE A 85 29.53 10.16 -12.41
C PHE A 85 30.57 9.50 -13.32
N ALA A 86 30.47 8.17 -13.50
CA ALA A 86 31.41 7.42 -14.33
C ALA A 86 31.39 7.88 -15.80
N VAL A 87 30.21 8.13 -16.36
CA VAL A 87 30.03 8.62 -17.73
C VAL A 87 30.58 10.04 -17.87
N LEU A 88 30.23 10.96 -16.97
CA LEU A 88 30.69 12.35 -17.01
C LEU A 88 32.22 12.45 -16.99
N VAL A 89 32.88 11.71 -16.11
CA VAL A 89 34.35 11.75 -16.00
C VAL A 89 35.02 11.02 -17.16
N LYS A 90 34.55 9.80 -17.49
CA LYS A 90 35.31 8.93 -18.41
C LYS A 90 34.96 9.14 -19.89
N ARG A 91 33.71 9.46 -20.21
CA ARG A 91 33.25 9.62 -21.60
C ARG A 91 33.16 11.08 -22.01
N GLU A 92 32.58 11.92 -21.14
CA GLU A 92 32.41 13.35 -21.42
C GLU A 92 33.63 14.19 -21.02
N GLY A 93 34.59 13.61 -20.30
CA GLY A 93 35.85 14.28 -19.93
C GLY A 93 35.69 15.41 -18.90
N TRP A 94 34.60 15.42 -18.13
CA TRP A 94 34.39 16.43 -17.08
C TRP A 94 35.47 16.34 -16.00
N GLU A 95 35.83 17.49 -15.43
CA GLU A 95 36.64 17.53 -14.22
C GLU A 95 35.89 16.80 -13.09
N THR A 96 36.65 16.07 -12.26
CA THR A 96 36.08 15.10 -11.31
C THR A 96 35.17 15.75 -10.28
N TRP A 97 35.52 16.89 -9.72
CA TRP A 97 34.71 17.57 -8.72
C TRP A 97 33.45 18.21 -9.31
N TYR A 98 33.49 18.72 -10.54
CA TYR A 98 32.26 19.14 -11.22
C TYR A 98 31.30 17.96 -11.46
N ALA A 99 31.83 16.80 -11.85
CA ALA A 99 31.03 15.58 -11.97
C ALA A 99 30.45 15.14 -10.61
N VAL A 100 31.21 15.28 -9.50
CA VAL A 100 30.71 15.02 -8.14
C VAL A 100 29.53 15.93 -7.80
N LEU A 101 29.66 17.24 -7.99
CA LEU A 101 28.61 18.20 -7.68
C LEU A 101 27.34 17.96 -8.51
N ALA A 102 27.50 17.69 -9.81
CA ALA A 102 26.39 17.34 -10.69
C ALA A 102 25.67 16.07 -10.22
N THR A 103 26.43 15.05 -9.80
CA THR A 103 25.87 13.78 -9.30
C THR A 103 25.13 13.96 -7.97
N LEU A 104 25.67 14.74 -7.04
CA LEU A 104 24.99 15.07 -5.77
C LEU A 104 23.67 15.83 -6.02
N GLY A 105 23.70 16.80 -6.93
CA GLY A 105 22.51 17.55 -7.34
C GLY A 105 21.44 16.67 -7.98
N LEU A 106 21.84 15.76 -8.87
CA LEU A 106 20.93 14.81 -9.50
C LEU A 106 20.29 13.86 -8.49
N GLY A 107 21.04 13.37 -7.50
CA GLY A 107 20.48 12.54 -6.43
C GLY A 107 19.41 13.25 -5.62
N ALA A 108 19.68 14.50 -5.21
CA ALA A 108 18.70 15.34 -4.52
C ALA A 108 17.46 15.62 -5.40
N PHE A 109 17.65 15.83 -6.70
CA PHE A 109 16.56 16.04 -7.66
C PHE A 109 15.67 14.80 -7.82
N ILE A 110 16.26 13.60 -7.96
CA ILE A 110 15.48 12.35 -8.02
C ILE A 110 14.66 12.17 -6.73
N GLY A 111 15.26 12.46 -5.57
CA GLY A 111 14.57 12.47 -4.29
C GLY A 111 13.40 13.48 -4.24
N LEU A 112 13.58 14.68 -4.82
CA LEU A 112 12.52 15.67 -4.94
C LEU A 112 11.37 15.15 -5.81
N VAL A 113 11.67 14.53 -6.95
CA VAL A 113 10.67 13.92 -7.84
C VAL A 113 9.86 12.87 -7.07
N ASN A 114 10.51 11.94 -6.37
CA ASN A 114 9.83 10.95 -5.53
C ASN A 114 8.92 11.63 -4.49
N GLY A 115 9.44 12.62 -3.77
CA GLY A 115 8.66 13.37 -2.79
C GLY A 115 7.42 14.05 -3.40
N LEU A 116 7.52 14.62 -4.60
CA LEU A 116 6.42 15.27 -5.31
C LEU A 116 5.39 14.26 -5.83
N LEU A 117 5.83 13.13 -6.39
CA LEU A 117 4.94 12.03 -6.81
C LEU A 117 4.08 11.57 -5.61
N VAL A 118 4.71 11.44 -4.44
CA VAL A 118 4.04 10.93 -3.23
C VAL A 118 3.11 11.94 -2.58
N THR A 119 3.50 13.22 -2.55
CA THR A 119 2.75 14.25 -1.82
C THR A 119 1.76 15.01 -2.69
N LYS A 120 2.19 15.47 -3.88
CA LYS A 120 1.37 16.29 -4.77
C LYS A 120 0.49 15.45 -5.69
N LEU A 121 1.05 14.40 -6.29
CA LEU A 121 0.29 13.48 -7.13
C LEU A 121 -0.41 12.38 -6.33
N ARG A 122 -0.17 12.33 -5.00
CA ARG A 122 -0.81 11.41 -4.05
C ARG A 122 -0.65 9.94 -4.44
N ILE A 123 0.43 9.61 -5.17
CA ILE A 123 0.77 8.24 -5.48
C ILE A 123 1.29 7.57 -4.19
N PRO A 124 0.85 6.36 -3.83
CA PRO A 124 1.45 5.61 -2.72
C PRO A 124 2.97 5.48 -2.87
N SER A 125 3.72 5.72 -1.79
CA SER A 125 5.19 5.88 -1.87
C SER A 125 5.93 4.68 -2.46
N PHE A 126 5.49 3.48 -2.09
CA PHE A 126 6.00 2.24 -2.65
C PHE A 126 5.87 2.20 -4.18
N ILE A 127 4.73 2.65 -4.74
CA ILE A 127 4.52 2.62 -6.20
C ILE A 127 5.36 3.69 -6.89
N ALA A 128 5.37 4.91 -6.35
CA ALA A 128 6.14 6.01 -6.91
C ALA A 128 7.61 5.62 -7.01
N THR A 129 8.14 5.04 -5.93
CA THR A 129 9.55 4.65 -5.84
C THR A 129 9.86 3.36 -6.59
N LEU A 130 8.89 2.45 -6.77
CA LEU A 130 9.03 1.33 -7.71
C LEU A 130 9.10 1.80 -9.17
N GLY A 131 8.27 2.78 -9.56
CA GLY A 131 8.37 3.41 -10.89
C GLY A 131 9.73 4.07 -11.11
N THR A 132 10.21 4.81 -10.11
CA THR A 132 11.54 5.43 -10.12
C THR A 132 12.68 4.41 -10.11
N LEU A 133 12.53 3.27 -9.44
CA LEU A 133 13.50 2.16 -9.46
C LEU A 133 13.74 1.70 -10.91
N TYR A 134 12.66 1.42 -11.63
CA TYR A 134 12.73 0.99 -13.03
C TYR A 134 13.24 2.07 -13.98
N LEU A 135 12.81 3.32 -13.77
CA LEU A 135 13.34 4.48 -14.48
C LEU A 135 14.85 4.58 -14.29
N ALA A 136 15.32 4.58 -13.03
CA ALA A 136 16.72 4.70 -12.71
C ALA A 136 17.53 3.53 -13.28
N LEU A 137 17.01 2.30 -13.19
CA LEU A 137 17.65 1.11 -13.76
C LEU A 137 17.81 1.22 -15.28
N GLY A 138 16.76 1.58 -16.01
CA GLY A 138 16.84 1.67 -17.47
C GLY A 138 17.68 2.84 -17.96
N VAL A 139 17.62 3.99 -17.28
CA VAL A 139 18.51 5.11 -17.57
C VAL A 139 19.96 4.70 -17.31
N ASN A 140 20.23 4.00 -16.21
CA ASN A 140 21.58 3.56 -15.87
C ASN A 140 22.14 2.57 -16.91
N LEU A 141 21.37 1.56 -17.28
CA LEU A 141 21.72 0.60 -18.32
C LEU A 141 21.95 1.32 -19.66
N GLY A 142 21.03 2.19 -20.06
CA GLY A 142 21.10 2.96 -21.30
C GLY A 142 22.32 3.87 -21.40
N LEU A 143 22.61 4.63 -20.32
CA LEU A 143 23.78 5.53 -20.26
C LEU A 143 25.09 4.75 -20.28
N THR A 144 25.19 3.67 -19.52
CA THR A 144 26.43 2.90 -19.35
C THR A 144 26.66 1.93 -20.49
N GLY A 145 25.64 1.60 -21.29
CA GLY A 145 25.70 0.53 -22.27
C GLY A 145 25.63 -0.86 -21.63
N ALA A 146 25.18 -0.96 -20.36
CA ALA A 146 25.23 -2.18 -19.54
C ALA A 146 26.64 -2.75 -19.30
N TYR A 147 27.68 -1.97 -19.57
CA TYR A 147 29.07 -2.33 -19.30
C TYR A 147 29.59 -1.60 -18.07
N GLY A 148 30.51 -2.26 -17.36
CA GLY A 148 31.32 -1.60 -16.36
C GLY A 148 32.25 -0.56 -16.99
N ILE A 149 32.53 0.52 -16.25
CA ILE A 149 33.44 1.58 -16.68
C ILE A 149 34.70 1.50 -15.81
N VAL A 150 35.87 1.47 -16.45
CA VAL A 150 37.17 1.30 -15.79
C VAL A 150 38.16 2.36 -16.30
N ASN A 151 39.38 2.34 -15.75
CA ASN A 151 40.49 3.22 -16.16
C ASN A 151 40.15 4.72 -16.01
N PHE A 152 39.66 5.11 -14.84
CA PHE A 152 39.39 6.51 -14.54
C PHE A 152 40.69 7.35 -14.45
N PRO A 153 40.63 8.66 -14.79
CA PRO A 153 41.77 9.55 -14.63
C PRO A 153 42.16 9.70 -13.15
N LEU A 154 43.44 10.00 -12.89
CA LEU A 154 43.92 10.27 -11.54
C LEU A 154 43.26 11.55 -11.01
N SER A 155 42.77 11.49 -9.76
CA SER A 155 42.12 12.60 -9.09
C SER A 155 42.23 12.45 -7.58
N SER A 156 42.25 13.58 -6.86
CA SER A 156 42.20 13.58 -5.40
C SER A 156 40.90 12.99 -4.84
N PHE A 157 39.83 12.92 -5.65
CA PHE A 157 38.56 12.26 -5.31
C PHE A 157 38.72 10.81 -4.85
N TYR A 158 39.59 10.04 -5.52
CA TYR A 158 39.74 8.62 -5.22
C TYR A 158 40.33 8.37 -3.83
N ARG A 159 40.94 9.38 -3.19
CA ARG A 159 41.38 9.30 -1.79
C ARG A 159 40.22 9.08 -0.83
N LEU A 160 38.99 9.50 -1.17
CA LEU A 160 37.78 9.21 -0.39
C LEU A 160 37.47 7.71 -0.33
N GLY A 161 37.97 6.95 -1.31
CA GLY A 161 37.89 5.49 -1.38
C GLY A 161 39.01 4.76 -0.62
N GLU A 162 40.08 5.46 -0.27
CA GLU A 162 41.31 4.89 0.28
C GLU A 162 41.32 4.85 1.82
N GLU A 163 42.29 4.12 2.37
CA GLU A 163 42.57 4.07 3.80
C GLU A 163 43.27 5.34 4.27
N ASN A 164 42.90 5.82 5.45
CA ASN A 164 43.48 7.04 5.99
C ASN A 164 44.76 6.74 6.78
N PRO A 165 45.96 7.15 6.30
CA PRO A 165 47.22 6.84 6.98
C PRO A 165 47.33 7.54 8.34
N THR A 166 46.71 8.71 8.51
CA THR A 166 46.82 9.49 9.76
C THR A 166 45.92 8.95 10.88
N LEU A 167 44.95 8.10 10.55
CA LEU A 167 44.00 7.51 11.51
C LEU A 167 44.14 5.99 11.58
N GLY A 168 45.38 5.49 11.57
CA GLY A 168 45.67 4.07 11.74
C GLY A 168 45.10 3.18 10.62
N GLY A 169 44.93 3.71 9.41
CA GLY A 169 44.38 3.00 8.26
C GLY A 169 42.86 3.01 8.15
N LEU A 170 42.13 3.72 9.03
CA LEU A 170 40.66 3.75 8.99
C LEU A 170 40.15 4.16 7.59
N PRO A 171 39.22 3.40 6.97
CA PRO A 171 38.71 3.74 5.66
C PRO A 171 37.97 5.09 5.66
N ASN A 172 38.28 5.98 4.71
CA ASN A 172 37.68 7.32 4.65
C ASN A 172 36.14 7.29 4.51
N GLN A 173 35.58 6.22 3.94
CA GLN A 173 34.13 6.03 3.86
C GLN A 173 33.45 5.98 5.23
N VAL A 174 34.14 5.46 6.26
CA VAL A 174 33.63 5.38 7.63
C VAL A 174 33.54 6.77 8.25
N LEU A 175 34.50 7.66 7.95
CA LEU A 175 34.47 9.04 8.43
C LEU A 175 33.28 9.80 7.86
N ILE A 176 32.99 9.59 6.57
CA ILE A 176 31.84 10.20 5.90
C ILE A 176 30.53 9.64 6.47
N LEU A 177 30.46 8.33 6.72
CA LEU A 177 29.34 7.72 7.42
C LEU A 177 29.11 8.36 8.79
N LEU A 178 30.17 8.51 9.60
CA LEU A 178 30.05 9.11 10.94
C LEU A 178 29.59 10.57 10.86
N ALA A 179 30.10 11.35 9.91
CA ALA A 179 29.66 12.73 9.69
C ALA A 179 28.17 12.80 9.30
N ILE A 180 27.74 11.98 8.33
CA ILE A 180 26.32 11.93 7.90
C ILE A 180 25.41 11.42 9.02
N THR A 181 25.86 10.43 9.79
CA THR A 181 25.13 9.89 10.94
C THR A 181 24.98 10.95 12.03
N ALA A 182 26.04 11.70 12.34
CA ALA A 182 25.99 12.77 13.33
C ALA A 182 25.04 13.89 12.89
N ILE A 183 25.14 14.34 11.63
CA ILE A 183 24.25 15.38 11.08
C ILE A 183 22.80 14.87 11.07
N GLY A 184 22.53 13.70 10.49
CA GLY A 184 21.20 13.12 10.41
C GLY A 184 20.59 12.85 11.79
N GLY A 185 21.40 12.36 12.73
CA GLY A 185 20.99 12.12 14.11
C GLY A 185 20.59 13.40 14.83
N VAL A 186 21.39 14.47 14.72
CA VAL A 186 21.06 15.79 15.29
C VAL A 186 19.82 16.37 14.61
N VAL A 187 19.73 16.30 13.28
CA VAL A 187 18.56 16.81 12.55
C VAL A 187 17.29 16.09 13.00
N LEU A 188 17.31 14.76 13.10
CA LEU A 188 16.12 13.98 13.48
C LEU A 188 15.76 14.17 14.97
N TRP A 189 16.74 14.25 15.87
CA TRP A 189 16.50 14.27 17.32
C TRP A 189 16.28 15.67 17.90
N ARG A 190 16.99 16.68 17.39
CA ARG A 190 17.08 18.01 18.03
C ARG A 190 16.37 19.13 17.28
N THR A 191 15.94 18.92 16.03
CA THR A 191 15.34 20.01 15.23
C THR A 191 13.82 19.95 15.17
N VAL A 192 13.19 21.10 14.89
CA VAL A 192 11.74 21.21 14.63
C VAL A 192 11.32 20.33 13.45
N PHE A 193 12.16 20.25 12.40
CA PHE A 193 11.90 19.37 11.26
C PHE A 193 11.83 17.90 11.72
N GLY A 194 12.78 17.44 12.55
CA GLY A 194 12.76 16.09 13.12
C GLY A 194 11.46 15.80 13.90
N TYR A 195 11.04 16.71 14.76
CA TYR A 195 9.75 16.60 15.48
C TYR A 195 8.55 16.51 14.52
N GLN A 196 8.53 17.35 13.48
CA GLN A 196 7.47 17.31 12.46
C GLN A 196 7.44 15.99 11.69
N VAL A 197 8.61 15.39 11.40
CA VAL A 197 8.71 14.07 10.76
C VAL A 197 8.09 12.99 11.66
N TYR A 198 8.42 12.96 12.96
CA TYR A 198 7.77 12.03 13.91
C TYR A 198 6.26 12.27 14.03
N ALA A 199 5.82 13.53 14.15
CA ALA A 199 4.41 13.87 14.29
C ALA A 199 3.60 13.48 13.05
N THR A 200 4.14 13.77 11.85
CA THR A 200 3.51 13.41 10.57
C THR A 200 3.42 11.90 10.41
N GLY A 201 4.48 11.15 10.73
CA GLY A 201 4.47 9.70 10.66
C GLY A 201 3.56 9.03 11.68
N GLY A 202 3.44 9.58 12.90
CA GLY A 202 2.56 9.03 13.93
C GLY A 202 1.08 9.19 13.60
N ASN A 203 0.67 10.39 13.15
CA ASN A 203 -0.68 10.64 12.66
C ASN A 203 -0.71 11.85 11.71
N ARG A 204 -0.69 11.57 10.40
CA ARG A 204 -0.69 12.59 9.33
C ARG A 204 -1.87 13.56 9.44
N LEU A 205 -3.06 13.07 9.76
CA LEU A 205 -4.26 13.90 9.84
C LEU A 205 -4.16 14.85 11.04
N ALA A 206 -3.77 14.34 12.20
CA ALA A 206 -3.57 15.17 13.39
C ALA A 206 -2.48 16.22 13.17
N ALA A 207 -1.34 15.84 12.59
CA ALA A 207 -0.25 16.77 12.26
C ALA A 207 -0.72 17.90 11.33
N ARG A 208 -1.52 17.57 10.32
CA ARG A 208 -2.07 18.58 9.41
C ARG A 208 -3.06 19.51 10.11
N LEU A 209 -3.92 18.98 10.98
CA LEU A 209 -4.88 19.77 11.75
C LEU A 209 -4.20 20.68 12.78
N THR A 210 -2.99 20.34 13.25
CA THR A 210 -2.17 21.19 14.13
C THR A 210 -1.27 22.17 13.37
N GLY A 211 -1.42 22.28 12.04
CA GLY A 211 -0.72 23.26 11.21
C GLY A 211 0.66 22.84 10.71
N ILE A 212 1.07 21.57 10.88
CA ILE A 212 2.33 21.08 10.32
C ILE A 212 2.19 20.98 8.78
N PRO A 213 3.13 21.53 7.99
CA PRO A 213 3.08 21.45 6.53
C PRO A 213 3.49 20.05 6.05
N THR A 214 2.60 19.07 6.23
CA THR A 214 2.86 17.64 6.02
C THR A 214 3.44 17.32 4.64
N ASP A 215 3.07 18.04 3.59
CA ASP A 215 3.61 17.85 2.24
C ASP A 215 5.12 18.13 2.20
N ARG A 216 5.57 19.27 2.74
CA ARG A 216 6.99 19.65 2.75
C ARG A 216 7.79 18.70 3.64
N VAL A 217 7.21 18.35 4.79
CA VAL A 217 7.82 17.42 5.76
C VAL A 217 7.99 16.03 5.17
N ARG A 218 7.15 15.62 4.21
CA ARG A 218 7.26 14.36 3.47
C ARG A 218 8.21 14.42 2.27
N ILE A 219 8.32 15.56 1.59
CA ILE A 219 9.24 15.72 0.45
C ILE A 219 10.71 15.68 0.89
N ILE A 220 11.06 16.44 1.93
CA ILE A 220 12.46 16.61 2.36
C ILE A 220 13.16 15.26 2.68
N PRO A 221 12.54 14.29 3.38
CA PRO A 221 13.11 12.96 3.58
C PRO A 221 13.53 12.25 2.29
N PHE A 222 12.73 12.31 1.22
CA PHE A 222 13.12 11.71 -0.06
C PHE A 222 14.33 12.43 -0.69
N VAL A 223 14.42 13.75 -0.56
CA VAL A 223 15.58 14.53 -1.02
C VAL A 223 16.85 14.13 -0.25
N ILE A 224 16.76 13.99 1.07
CA ILE A 224 17.87 13.52 1.92
C ILE A 224 18.31 12.11 1.48
N THR A 225 17.36 11.19 1.29
CA THR A 225 17.66 9.84 0.82
C THR A 225 18.33 9.82 -0.55
N GLY A 226 17.85 10.62 -1.50
CA GLY A 226 18.46 10.76 -2.83
C GLY A 226 19.88 11.32 -2.78
N PHE A 227 20.14 12.30 -1.90
CA PHE A 227 21.48 12.79 -1.63
C PHE A 227 22.40 11.71 -1.01
N CYS A 228 21.91 10.96 -0.03
CA CYS A 228 22.64 9.83 0.56
C CYS A 228 22.97 8.75 -0.48
N CYS A 229 22.05 8.45 -1.42
CA CYS A 229 22.31 7.54 -2.53
C CYS A 229 23.43 8.07 -3.45
N ALA A 230 23.46 9.38 -3.72
CA ALA A 230 24.51 10.01 -4.51
C ALA A 230 25.88 9.85 -3.85
N VAL A 231 25.98 10.15 -2.55
CA VAL A 231 27.21 9.99 -1.77
C VAL A 231 27.66 8.53 -1.80
N THR A 232 26.77 7.57 -1.55
CA THR A 232 27.13 6.15 -1.56
C THR A 232 27.60 5.68 -2.93
N GLY A 233 26.95 6.11 -4.01
CA GLY A 233 27.33 5.77 -5.38
C GLY A 233 28.73 6.28 -5.73
N LEU A 234 29.00 7.54 -5.39
CA LEU A 234 30.32 8.16 -5.54
C LEU A 234 31.39 7.43 -4.72
N LEU A 235 31.11 7.07 -3.45
CA LEU A 235 32.05 6.31 -2.62
C LEU A 235 32.32 4.90 -3.15
N GLY A 236 31.32 4.28 -3.76
CA GLY A 236 31.47 2.99 -4.45
C GLY A 236 32.50 3.07 -5.58
N VAL A 237 32.38 4.08 -6.44
CA VAL A 237 33.32 4.32 -7.55
C VAL A 237 34.70 4.75 -7.02
N ALA A 238 34.75 5.62 -5.99
CA ALA A 238 36.00 6.06 -5.38
C ALA A 238 36.81 4.87 -4.80
N PHE A 239 36.12 3.93 -4.16
CA PHE A 239 36.73 2.73 -3.56
C PHE A 239 37.23 1.74 -4.61
N THR A 240 36.36 1.37 -5.55
CA THR A 240 36.67 0.30 -6.51
C THR A 240 37.47 0.80 -7.71
N LYS A 241 37.60 2.11 -7.89
CA LYS A 241 38.21 2.78 -9.06
C LYS A 241 37.67 2.23 -10.39
N THR A 242 36.46 1.70 -10.33
CA THR A 242 35.72 1.05 -11.40
C THR A 242 34.24 1.30 -11.12
N TYR A 243 33.42 1.10 -12.14
CA TYR A 243 31.98 1.18 -12.01
C TYR A 243 31.38 -0.11 -12.56
N SER A 244 30.40 -0.66 -11.86
CA SER A 244 29.59 -1.78 -12.31
C SER A 244 28.11 -1.41 -12.22
N VAL A 245 27.36 -1.81 -13.25
CA VAL A 245 25.95 -1.45 -13.45
C VAL A 245 25.05 -2.06 -12.38
N SER A 246 25.42 -3.23 -11.85
CA SER A 246 24.68 -3.96 -10.82
C SER A 246 25.11 -3.63 -9.38
N SER A 247 25.97 -2.63 -9.18
CA SER A 247 26.62 -2.32 -7.90
C SER A 247 25.68 -2.02 -6.71
N GLY A 248 24.44 -1.62 -6.97
CA GLY A 248 23.44 -1.23 -5.97
C GLY A 248 22.19 -2.11 -5.98
N ALA A 249 22.11 -3.13 -6.83
CA ALA A 249 20.96 -4.02 -6.88
C ALA A 249 20.77 -4.77 -5.56
N GLY A 250 19.55 -4.76 -5.00
CA GLY A 250 19.22 -5.44 -3.75
C GLY A 250 19.55 -4.64 -2.47
N THR A 251 20.32 -3.56 -2.58
CA THR A 251 20.70 -2.74 -1.41
C THR A 251 19.50 -2.02 -0.79
N GLU A 252 18.43 -1.79 -1.55
CA GLU A 252 17.16 -1.29 -1.04
C GLU A 252 16.58 -2.15 0.09
N LEU A 253 16.69 -3.48 -0.04
CA LEU A 253 16.19 -4.41 0.97
C LEU A 253 17.11 -4.43 2.19
N ASP A 254 18.43 -4.38 2.00
CA ASP A 254 19.40 -4.34 3.09
C ASP A 254 19.27 -3.06 3.92
N VAL A 255 19.03 -1.91 3.26
CA VAL A 255 18.81 -0.62 3.91
C VAL A 255 17.51 -0.63 4.71
N ILE A 256 16.42 -1.12 4.12
CA ILE A 256 15.14 -1.26 4.82
C ILE A 256 15.29 -2.18 6.03
N ALA A 257 15.97 -3.32 5.86
CA ALA A 257 16.26 -4.25 6.93
C ALA A 257 17.09 -3.60 8.04
N ALA A 258 18.14 -2.83 7.71
CA ALA A 258 18.96 -2.12 8.67
C ALA A 258 18.13 -1.14 9.53
N VAL A 259 17.25 -0.37 8.89
CA VAL A 259 16.39 0.61 9.57
C VAL A 259 15.33 -0.07 10.46
N ILE A 260 14.70 -1.15 9.97
CA ILE A 260 13.68 -1.90 10.71
C ILE A 260 14.29 -2.66 11.89
N VAL A 261 15.38 -3.42 11.65
CA VAL A 261 16.16 -4.10 12.71
C VAL A 261 16.66 -3.07 13.72
N GLY A 262 17.04 -1.89 13.25
CA GLY A 262 17.39 -0.72 14.04
C GLY A 262 16.27 -0.16 14.93
N GLY A 263 15.05 -0.67 14.80
CA GLY A 263 13.90 -0.36 15.65
C GLY A 263 13.00 0.76 15.14
N ALA A 264 13.20 1.24 13.90
CA ALA A 264 12.25 2.13 13.26
C ALA A 264 10.94 1.40 12.94
N SER A 265 9.82 2.08 13.18
CA SER A 265 8.52 1.49 12.90
C SER A 265 8.13 1.77 11.45
N ILE A 266 7.79 0.71 10.72
CA ILE A 266 7.38 0.78 9.31
C ILE A 266 6.08 1.59 9.15
N PHE A 267 5.28 1.69 10.22
CA PHE A 267 4.07 2.51 10.26
C PHE A 267 4.33 4.01 10.46
N GLY A 268 5.58 4.41 10.69
CA GLY A 268 5.94 5.78 11.02
C GLY A 268 5.85 6.11 12.51
N GLY A 269 6.34 7.31 12.84
CA GLY A 269 6.27 7.92 14.17
C GLY A 269 7.31 7.41 15.19
N ARG A 270 8.16 6.44 14.84
CA ARG A 270 9.24 5.93 15.70
C ARG A 270 10.45 5.47 14.89
N GLY A 271 11.65 5.72 15.41
CA GLY A 271 12.93 5.27 14.88
C GLY A 271 14.08 6.12 15.41
N SER A 272 15.31 5.71 15.16
CA SER A 272 16.50 6.54 15.40
C SER A 272 17.55 6.27 14.33
N VAL A 273 18.34 7.29 14.01
CA VAL A 273 19.45 7.16 13.06
C VAL A 273 20.53 6.23 13.62
N LEU A 274 20.83 6.37 14.92
CA LEU A 274 21.78 5.49 15.61
C LEU A 274 21.30 4.03 15.62
N GLY A 275 20.02 3.79 15.90
CA GLY A 275 19.42 2.46 15.82
C GLY A 275 19.56 1.85 14.43
N SER A 276 19.28 2.63 13.38
CA SER A 276 19.43 2.19 11.99
C SER A 276 20.87 1.83 11.62
N LEU A 277 21.84 2.59 12.12
CA LEU A 277 23.27 2.28 11.97
C LEU A 277 23.65 0.98 12.68
N LEU A 278 23.18 0.78 13.92
CA LEU A 278 23.39 -0.45 14.69
C LEU A 278 22.73 -1.66 14.03
N GLY A 279 21.52 -1.51 13.49
CA GLY A 279 20.85 -2.55 12.72
C GLY A 279 21.63 -2.93 11.46
N GLY A 280 22.14 -1.93 10.72
CA GLY A 280 23.05 -2.16 9.60
C GLY A 280 24.35 -2.85 10.02
N ALA A 281 24.89 -2.52 11.18
CA ALA A 281 26.10 -3.14 11.71
C ALA A 281 25.87 -4.60 12.11
N VAL A 282 24.71 -4.93 12.69
CA VAL A 282 24.30 -6.31 12.97
C VAL A 282 24.20 -7.11 11.66
N LEU A 283 23.53 -6.58 10.64
CA LEU A 283 23.44 -7.25 9.33
C LEU A 283 24.81 -7.41 8.66
N GLY A 284 25.66 -6.38 8.76
CA GLY A 284 27.04 -6.42 8.23
C GLY A 284 27.92 -7.48 8.92
N ILE A 285 27.81 -7.60 10.25
CA ILE A 285 28.52 -8.65 11.00
C ILE A 285 27.98 -10.03 10.66
N ILE A 286 26.66 -10.21 10.53
CA ILE A 286 26.08 -11.48 10.07
C ILE A 286 26.64 -11.84 8.69
N GLY A 287 26.68 -10.88 7.76
CA GLY A 287 27.31 -11.04 6.44
C GLY A 287 28.77 -11.49 6.55
N ASN A 288 29.54 -10.87 7.43
CA ASN A 288 30.93 -11.24 7.65
C ASN A 288 31.09 -12.65 8.27
N LEU A 289 30.27 -12.99 9.27
CA LEU A 289 30.26 -14.30 9.90
C LEU A 289 29.98 -15.43 8.89
N MET A 290 29.17 -15.18 7.86
CA MET A 290 28.92 -16.18 6.81
C MET A 290 30.15 -16.40 5.92
N VAL A 291 31.00 -15.39 5.73
CA VAL A 291 32.21 -15.46 4.89
C VAL A 291 33.41 -16.07 5.64
N ILE A 292 33.39 -16.00 6.98
CA ILE A 292 34.54 -16.28 7.87
C ILE A 292 35.21 -17.65 7.63
N GLY A 293 34.42 -18.65 7.23
CA GLY A 293 34.84 -20.05 7.15
C GLY A 293 35.19 -20.63 8.52
N ILE A 294 34.54 -21.71 8.90
CA ILE A 294 34.79 -22.41 10.15
C ILE A 294 35.88 -23.45 9.88
N ARG A 295 36.93 -23.48 10.71
CA ARG A 295 37.92 -24.56 10.65
C ARG A 295 37.32 -25.80 11.31
N VAL A 296 37.21 -26.89 10.55
CA VAL A 296 36.79 -28.21 11.05
C VAL A 296 37.95 -29.15 10.76
N GLY A 297 38.75 -29.45 11.79
CA GLY A 297 40.07 -30.06 11.60
C GLY A 297 41.01 -29.12 10.81
N ASP A 298 41.75 -29.68 9.84
CA ASP A 298 42.64 -28.91 8.95
C ASP A 298 41.91 -28.24 7.77
N GLN A 299 40.62 -28.53 7.56
CA GLN A 299 39.85 -27.98 6.45
C GLN A 299 39.10 -26.71 6.86
N LEU A 300 39.23 -25.67 6.03
CA LEU A 300 38.44 -24.45 6.15
C LEU A 300 37.10 -24.63 5.44
N VAL A 301 36.05 -24.92 6.19
CA VAL A 301 34.68 -25.06 5.67
C VAL A 301 34.03 -23.68 5.63
N ARG A 302 33.84 -23.13 4.43
CA ARG A 302 33.07 -21.90 4.24
C ARG A 302 31.61 -22.24 4.07
N LEU A 303 30.74 -21.57 4.83
CA LEU A 303 29.31 -21.59 4.52
C LEU A 303 29.13 -20.96 3.13
N PRO A 304 28.37 -21.58 2.23
CA PRO A 304 28.09 -20.98 0.94
C PRO A 304 27.45 -19.59 1.14
N GLN A 305 27.91 -18.59 0.38
CA GLN A 305 27.40 -17.21 0.46
C GLN A 305 25.88 -17.13 0.22
N THR A 306 25.32 -18.17 -0.40
CA THR A 306 23.89 -18.40 -0.67
C THR A 306 23.01 -18.37 0.58
N TRP A 307 23.56 -18.69 1.75
CA TRP A 307 22.81 -18.69 3.02
C TRP A 307 22.55 -17.28 3.57
N LEU A 308 23.30 -16.27 3.12
CA LEU A 308 23.15 -14.91 3.64
C LEU A 308 21.73 -14.37 3.46
N SER A 309 21.11 -14.55 2.29
CA SER A 309 19.74 -14.09 2.04
C SER A 309 18.71 -14.78 2.93
N ILE A 310 18.92 -16.07 3.27
CA ILE A 310 18.09 -16.82 4.22
C ILE A 310 18.16 -16.14 5.60
N PHE A 311 19.38 -15.91 6.11
CA PHE A 311 19.57 -15.27 7.42
C PHE A 311 19.02 -13.85 7.45
N THR A 312 19.28 -13.05 6.41
CA THR A 312 18.73 -11.68 6.31
C THR A 312 17.20 -11.72 6.32
N GLY A 313 16.58 -12.61 5.54
CA GLY A 313 15.12 -12.80 5.53
C GLY A 313 14.57 -13.20 6.91
N LEU A 314 15.21 -14.15 7.59
CA LEU A 314 14.83 -14.57 8.94
C LEU A 314 14.97 -13.46 9.97
N VAL A 315 16.05 -12.67 9.92
CA VAL A 315 16.29 -11.56 10.84
C VAL A 315 15.26 -10.45 10.64
N ILE A 316 14.93 -10.12 9.38
CA ILE A 316 13.86 -9.16 9.06
C ILE A 316 12.54 -9.65 9.65
N LEU A 317 12.13 -10.89 9.34
CA LEU A 317 10.87 -11.46 9.85
C LEU A 317 10.85 -11.50 11.39
N ALA A 318 11.93 -11.94 12.03
CA ALA A 318 12.04 -11.96 13.48
C ALA A 318 11.94 -10.55 14.09
N SER A 319 12.60 -9.55 13.50
CA SER A 319 12.53 -8.17 13.94
C SER A 319 11.11 -7.60 13.86
N ILE A 320 10.40 -7.87 12.76
CA ILE A 320 9.01 -7.42 12.57
C ILE A 320 8.08 -8.11 13.57
N LEU A 321 8.19 -9.43 13.72
CA LEU A 321 7.39 -10.20 14.67
C LEU A 321 7.64 -9.74 16.10
N PHE A 322 8.90 -9.42 16.42
CA PHE A 322 9.26 -8.86 17.71
C PHE A 322 8.64 -7.48 17.93
N ASP A 323 8.63 -6.57 16.95
CA ASP A 323 7.96 -5.26 17.08
C ASP A 323 6.46 -5.39 17.30
N ILE A 324 5.81 -6.34 16.61
CA ILE A 324 4.38 -6.63 16.76
C ILE A 324 4.10 -7.20 18.15
N TRP A 325 4.89 -8.18 18.60
CA TRP A 325 4.74 -8.79 19.91
C TRP A 325 4.94 -7.78 21.05
N PHE A 326 5.96 -6.91 20.95
CA PHE A 326 6.19 -5.84 21.93
C PHE A 326 5.07 -4.78 21.94
N ARG A 327 4.43 -4.51 20.79
CA ARG A 327 3.23 -3.65 20.75
C ARG A 327 2.06 -4.31 21.46
N GLU A 328 1.92 -5.63 21.35
CA GLU A 328 0.88 -6.40 22.00
C GLU A 328 1.12 -6.60 23.51
N GLU A 329 2.37 -6.55 24.02
CA GLU A 329 2.68 -6.60 25.47
C GLU A 329 2.09 -5.46 26.32
N GLN A 330 1.39 -4.50 25.71
CA GLN A 330 0.36 -3.75 26.44
C GLN A 330 -0.69 -4.66 27.08
N ILE A 331 -0.79 -5.94 26.71
CA ILE A 331 -1.59 -6.97 27.38
C ILE A 331 -1.08 -7.24 28.79
N LEU A 332 0.23 -7.38 29.02
CA LEU A 332 0.78 -7.54 30.37
C LEU A 332 0.60 -6.26 31.20
N ALA A 333 0.81 -5.09 30.59
CA ALA A 333 0.51 -3.82 31.24
C ALA A 333 -0.99 -3.65 31.55
N ARG A 334 -1.88 -4.18 30.71
CA ARG A 334 -3.33 -4.22 30.92
C ARG A 334 -3.74 -5.26 31.96
N LEU A 335 -3.09 -6.42 31.99
CA LEU A 335 -3.35 -7.48 32.98
C LEU A 335 -2.89 -7.00 34.35
N VAL A 336 -1.72 -6.35 34.43
CA VAL A 336 -1.23 -5.67 35.64
C VAL A 336 -2.11 -4.47 36.01
N ALA A 337 -2.57 -3.66 35.06
CA ALA A 337 -3.50 -2.54 35.33
C ALA A 337 -4.88 -3.05 35.79
N HIS A 338 -5.37 -4.15 35.23
CA HIS A 338 -6.60 -4.83 35.60
C HIS A 338 -6.48 -5.44 37.00
N LEU A 339 -5.37 -6.11 37.30
CA LEU A 339 -5.04 -6.62 38.64
C LEU A 339 -4.82 -5.51 39.67
N ARG A 340 -4.40 -4.31 39.24
CA ARG A 340 -4.22 -3.12 40.09
C ARG A 340 -5.44 -2.18 40.12
N GLY A 341 -6.57 -2.60 39.55
CA GLY A 341 -7.82 -1.82 39.54
C GLY A 341 -7.75 -0.48 38.81
N HIS A 342 -6.74 -0.26 37.97
CA HIS A 342 -6.60 0.96 37.18
C HIS A 342 -7.48 0.90 35.93
N ARG A 343 -8.09 2.03 35.55
CA ARG A 343 -8.86 2.14 34.30
C ARG A 343 -7.95 1.78 33.13
N LEU A 344 -8.41 0.82 32.32
CA LEU A 344 -7.71 0.42 31.11
C LEU A 344 -7.53 1.67 30.22
N PRO A 345 -6.32 1.95 29.71
CA PRO A 345 -6.14 2.99 28.71
C PRO A 345 -7.02 2.65 27.50
N ALA A 346 -7.78 3.63 27.02
CA ALA A 346 -8.64 3.47 25.85
C ALA A 346 -7.82 2.85 24.70
N ARG A 347 -8.43 1.91 23.98
CA ARG A 347 -7.84 1.28 22.80
C ARG A 347 -7.47 2.39 21.82
N GLY A 348 -6.21 2.78 21.79
CA GLY A 348 -5.66 3.49 20.64
C GLY A 348 -5.81 2.52 19.49
N GLU A 349 -6.84 2.71 18.67
CA GLU A 349 -6.88 2.06 17.37
C GLU A 349 -5.55 2.38 16.71
N GLY A 350 -4.76 1.35 16.48
CA GLY A 350 -3.41 1.51 15.98
C GLY A 350 -3.47 2.38 14.74
N GLY A 351 -2.85 3.55 14.83
CA GLY A 351 -2.34 4.28 13.67
C GLY A 351 -1.27 3.40 13.02
N GLY A 352 -1.72 2.35 12.33
CA GLY A 352 -1.01 1.84 11.17
C GLY A 352 -1.41 2.78 10.04
N GLY A 353 -0.43 3.52 9.50
CA GLY A 353 -0.60 4.50 8.44
C GLY A 353 -1.06 3.95 7.08
N GLU A 354 -1.83 2.87 7.05
CA GLU A 354 -2.53 2.38 5.85
C GLU A 354 -4.00 2.10 6.21
N GLY A 355 -4.87 3.03 5.80
CA GLY A 355 -6.31 2.92 6.03
C GLY A 355 -7.00 4.21 6.45
N ALA A 356 -6.43 5.39 6.16
CA ALA A 356 -7.22 6.62 6.13
C ALA A 356 -8.35 6.41 5.10
N GLY A 357 -9.56 6.15 5.59
CA GLY A 357 -10.80 6.07 4.83
C GLY A 357 -10.72 5.22 3.57
N LYS A 358 -10.83 3.89 3.70
CA LYS A 358 -11.43 3.11 2.60
C LYS A 358 -12.87 3.61 2.47
N GLY A 359 -13.07 4.62 1.62
CA GLY A 359 -14.39 5.13 1.28
C GLY A 359 -15.26 3.94 0.93
N ALA A 360 -16.33 3.76 1.70
CA ALA A 360 -17.32 2.75 1.39
C ALA A 360 -17.85 3.06 -0.01
N VAL A 361 -17.43 2.28 -0.99
CA VAL A 361 -18.17 2.19 -2.24
C VAL A 361 -19.46 1.50 -1.82
N SER A 362 -20.52 2.29 -1.68
CA SER A 362 -21.88 1.78 -1.67
C SER A 362 -22.00 0.84 -2.85
N GLY A 363 -22.20 -0.45 -2.58
CA GLY A 363 -22.47 -1.43 -3.61
C GLY A 363 -23.68 -0.95 -4.38
N GLU A 364 -23.47 -0.43 -5.60
CA GLU A 364 -24.54 -0.33 -6.58
C GLU A 364 -25.09 -1.74 -6.72
N ARG A 365 -26.32 -1.95 -6.22
CA ARG A 365 -27.09 -3.16 -6.50
C ARG A 365 -27.12 -3.31 -8.01
N ARG A 366 -26.46 -4.37 -8.48
CA ARG A 366 -26.36 -4.78 -9.88
C ARG A 366 -27.75 -5.08 -10.42
N GLY A 367 -28.42 -4.05 -10.93
CA GLY A 367 -29.55 -4.19 -11.83
C GLY A 367 -29.04 -4.61 -13.22
N ALA A 368 -29.66 -5.67 -13.76
CA ALA A 368 -29.44 -6.31 -15.05
C ALA A 368 -28.80 -5.40 -16.14
N ARG A 369 -27.47 -5.49 -16.31
CA ARG A 369 -26.79 -5.05 -17.54
C ARG A 369 -26.64 -6.22 -18.50
N SER A 370 -26.68 -5.97 -19.81
CA SER A 370 -26.51 -7.00 -20.84
C SER A 370 -25.16 -7.73 -20.71
N ILE A 371 -25.13 -9.01 -21.09
CA ILE A 371 -23.98 -9.93 -20.95
C ILE A 371 -22.69 -9.33 -21.53
N LEU A 372 -22.79 -8.55 -22.62
CA LEU A 372 -21.67 -7.90 -23.28
C LEU A 372 -21.13 -6.69 -22.49
N GLY A 373 -22.00 -5.91 -21.84
CA GLY A 373 -21.62 -4.76 -21.00
C GLY A 373 -21.14 -5.16 -19.59
N GLN A 374 -21.28 -6.44 -19.22
CA GLN A 374 -20.76 -7.01 -17.97
C GLN A 374 -19.35 -7.60 -18.13
N LEU A 375 -18.97 -7.99 -19.35
CA LEU A 375 -17.66 -8.58 -19.66
C LEU A 375 -16.54 -7.56 -19.83
N VAL A 376 -16.87 -6.27 -19.99
CA VAL A 376 -15.88 -5.21 -20.19
C VAL A 376 -16.19 -4.04 -19.25
N SER A 377 -15.39 -3.88 -18.19
CA SER A 377 -15.41 -2.66 -17.38
C SER A 377 -14.81 -1.49 -18.19
N ALA A 378 -15.23 -0.25 -17.91
CA ALA A 378 -14.67 0.94 -18.58
C ALA A 378 -13.13 1.01 -18.49
N LYS A 379 -12.56 0.46 -17.41
CA LYS A 379 -11.10 0.35 -17.23
C LYS A 379 -10.49 -0.71 -18.16
N GLU A 380 -11.07 -1.90 -18.26
CA GLU A 380 -10.60 -2.93 -19.22
C GLU A 380 -10.66 -2.44 -20.66
N PHE A 381 -11.73 -1.71 -21.03
CA PHE A 381 -11.81 -1.10 -22.36
C PHE A 381 -10.70 -0.07 -22.58
N SER A 382 -10.38 0.76 -21.59
CA SER A 382 -9.28 1.73 -21.70
C SER A 382 -7.90 1.06 -21.81
N VAL A 383 -7.66 -0.02 -21.06
CA VAL A 383 -6.39 -0.75 -21.10
C VAL A 383 -6.26 -1.53 -22.42
N PHE A 384 -7.34 -2.17 -22.87
CA PHE A 384 -7.39 -2.82 -24.18
C PHE A 384 -7.21 -1.82 -25.31
N GLY A 385 -7.89 -0.67 -25.27
CA GLY A 385 -7.74 0.42 -26.23
C GLY A 385 -6.30 0.95 -26.25
N GLY A 386 -5.68 1.11 -25.08
CA GLY A 386 -4.26 1.49 -24.95
C GLY A 386 -3.31 0.44 -25.53
N LEU A 387 -3.56 -0.85 -25.26
CA LEU A 387 -2.81 -1.96 -25.83
C LEU A 387 -2.91 -1.99 -27.36
N LEU A 388 -4.14 -1.89 -27.89
CA LEU A 388 -4.40 -1.86 -29.31
C LEU A 388 -3.75 -0.63 -29.97
N PHE A 389 -3.85 0.54 -29.34
CA PHE A 389 -3.20 1.75 -29.81
C PHE A 389 -1.68 1.59 -29.89
N LEU A 390 -1.05 1.06 -28.84
CA LEU A 390 0.39 0.76 -28.85
C LEU A 390 0.76 -0.25 -29.93
N TRP A 391 -0.03 -1.31 -30.10
CA TRP A 391 0.18 -2.30 -31.16
C TRP A 391 0.08 -1.66 -32.55
N LEU A 392 -0.93 -0.82 -32.79
CA LEU A 392 -1.12 -0.12 -34.06
C LEU A 392 0.01 0.88 -34.33
N ILE A 393 0.53 1.55 -33.30
CA ILE A 393 1.75 2.36 -33.45
C ILE A 393 2.92 1.46 -33.83
N GLY A 394 3.09 0.30 -33.19
CA GLY A 394 4.10 -0.69 -33.55
C GLY A 394 4.00 -1.10 -35.02
N VAL A 395 2.79 -1.40 -35.50
CA VAL A 395 2.50 -1.72 -36.91
C VAL A 395 2.79 -0.53 -37.83
N ALA A 396 2.43 0.70 -37.44
CA ALA A 396 2.66 1.89 -38.26
C ALA A 396 4.16 2.21 -38.38
N LEU A 397 4.92 1.98 -37.32
CA LEU A 397 6.36 2.24 -37.29
C LEU A 397 7.17 1.12 -37.94
N ARG A 398 6.77 -0.14 -37.74
CA ARG A 398 7.51 -1.36 -38.11
C ARG A 398 6.55 -2.46 -38.56
N PRO A 399 5.83 -2.29 -39.68
CA PRO A 399 4.85 -3.27 -40.16
C PRO A 399 5.48 -4.65 -40.38
N GLU A 400 6.72 -4.69 -40.87
CA GLU A 400 7.49 -5.90 -41.11
C GLU A 400 7.89 -6.66 -39.83
N LEU A 401 7.75 -6.07 -38.65
CA LEU A 401 7.96 -6.76 -37.38
C LEU A 401 6.63 -7.10 -36.70
N PHE A 402 5.68 -6.17 -36.64
CA PHE A 402 4.43 -6.38 -35.89
C PHE A 402 3.37 -7.18 -36.65
N LEU A 403 3.44 -7.28 -37.97
CA LEU A 403 2.50 -8.08 -38.77
C LEU A 403 2.96 -9.53 -38.99
N LEU A 404 4.24 -9.84 -38.71
CA LEU A 404 4.75 -11.20 -38.86
C LEU A 404 4.18 -12.14 -37.80
N TRP A 405 3.74 -13.32 -38.26
CA TRP A 405 3.19 -14.36 -37.39
C TRP A 405 4.17 -14.77 -36.30
N ASP A 406 5.45 -14.98 -36.62
CA ASP A 406 6.46 -15.39 -35.64
C ASP A 406 6.67 -14.35 -34.52
N ASN A 407 6.59 -13.05 -34.85
CA ASN A 407 6.71 -12.00 -33.86
C ASN A 407 5.47 -11.90 -32.97
N PHE A 408 4.28 -12.15 -33.53
CA PHE A 408 3.06 -12.31 -32.73
C PHE A 408 3.12 -13.53 -31.81
N LEU A 409 3.70 -14.65 -32.27
CA LEU A 409 3.93 -15.82 -31.40
C LEU A 409 4.97 -15.53 -30.31
N ASN A 410 6.03 -14.77 -30.61
CA ASN A 410 7.00 -14.30 -29.62
C ASN A 410 6.34 -13.38 -28.58
N PHE A 411 5.47 -12.46 -29.01
CA PHE A 411 4.65 -11.63 -28.13
C PHE A 411 3.84 -12.50 -27.16
N ILE A 412 3.08 -13.46 -27.70
CA ILE A 412 2.25 -14.38 -26.92
C ILE A 412 3.11 -15.20 -25.95
N ARG A 413 4.30 -15.65 -26.36
CA ARG A 413 5.22 -16.41 -25.51
C ARG A 413 5.72 -15.58 -24.32
N SER A 414 6.14 -14.34 -24.58
CA SER A 414 6.55 -13.40 -23.52
C SER A 414 5.38 -13.03 -22.61
N LEU A 415 4.18 -12.85 -23.16
CA LEU A 415 2.95 -12.63 -22.40
C LEU A 415 2.63 -13.84 -21.52
N ALA A 416 2.79 -15.06 -22.01
CA ALA A 416 2.53 -16.29 -21.24
C ALA A 416 3.40 -16.40 -19.99
N GLN A 417 4.68 -16.01 -20.09
CA GLN A 417 5.62 -16.09 -18.98
C GLN A 417 5.24 -15.18 -17.80
N ILE A 418 4.81 -13.95 -18.08
CA ILE A 418 4.38 -12.99 -17.04
C ILE A 418 2.90 -13.24 -16.67
N GLY A 419 2.08 -13.57 -17.66
CA GLY A 419 0.63 -13.64 -17.56
C GLY A 419 0.14 -14.67 -16.56
N ILE A 420 0.78 -15.86 -16.48
CA ILE A 420 0.42 -16.87 -15.48
C ILE A 420 0.58 -16.31 -14.07
N MET A 421 1.71 -15.64 -13.78
CA MET A 421 1.97 -15.05 -12.47
C MET A 421 0.98 -13.92 -12.14
N VAL A 422 0.63 -13.12 -13.15
CA VAL A 422 -0.35 -12.03 -13.05
C VAL A 422 -1.76 -12.53 -12.69
N VAL A 423 -2.16 -13.72 -13.13
CA VAL A 423 -3.44 -14.32 -12.72
C VAL A 423 -3.51 -14.46 -11.20
N GLY A 424 -2.47 -15.01 -10.57
CA GLY A 424 -2.42 -15.20 -9.12
C GLY A 424 -2.30 -13.87 -8.36
N LEU A 425 -1.41 -12.98 -8.81
CA LEU A 425 -1.22 -11.67 -8.18
C LEU A 425 -2.46 -10.77 -8.25
N ALA A 426 -3.31 -10.94 -9.28
CA ALA A 426 -4.58 -10.23 -9.38
C ALA A 426 -5.48 -10.47 -8.14
N TYR A 427 -5.51 -11.69 -7.61
CA TYR A 427 -6.30 -12.00 -6.41
C TYR A 427 -5.78 -11.30 -5.16
N VAL A 428 -4.45 -11.27 -4.99
CA VAL A 428 -3.82 -10.61 -3.84
C VAL A 428 -4.07 -9.10 -3.89
N ILE A 429 -3.87 -8.47 -5.05
CA ILE A 429 -4.06 -7.03 -5.22
C ILE A 429 -5.54 -6.64 -5.14
N ILE A 430 -6.46 -7.44 -5.70
CA ILE A 430 -7.90 -7.19 -5.54
C ILE A 430 -8.33 -7.33 -4.08
N ASN A 431 -7.73 -8.25 -3.31
CA ASN A 431 -7.92 -8.31 -1.85
C ASN A 431 -7.37 -7.08 -1.09
N GLY A 432 -6.63 -6.19 -1.78
CA GLY A 432 -5.97 -5.03 -1.18
C GLY A 432 -4.68 -5.40 -0.44
N ASP A 433 -4.07 -6.53 -0.79
CA ASP A 433 -2.77 -6.97 -0.30
C ASP A 433 -1.70 -6.86 -1.40
N LEU A 434 -0.43 -6.97 -1.02
CA LEU A 434 0.69 -7.03 -1.96
C LEU A 434 1.57 -8.25 -1.68
N ASP A 435 1.94 -8.97 -2.74
CA ASP A 435 2.86 -10.10 -2.68
C ASP A 435 4.11 -9.83 -3.53
N LEU A 436 5.17 -9.38 -2.86
CA LEU A 436 6.47 -9.16 -3.49
C LEU A 436 7.25 -10.46 -3.67
N SER A 437 6.88 -11.53 -2.96
CA SER A 437 7.65 -12.77 -2.89
C SER A 437 7.41 -13.69 -4.10
N ALA A 438 6.47 -13.38 -4.99
CA ALA A 438 6.10 -14.21 -6.13
C ALA A 438 7.31 -14.58 -7.02
N SER A 439 8.24 -13.66 -7.28
CA SER A 439 9.49 -13.96 -8.02
C SER A 439 10.42 -14.91 -7.25
N ALA A 440 10.49 -14.78 -5.93
CA ALA A 440 11.29 -15.65 -5.08
C ALA A 440 10.68 -17.06 -4.98
N VAL A 441 9.34 -17.16 -4.94
CA VAL A 441 8.62 -18.44 -5.04
C VAL A 441 8.89 -19.11 -6.39
N PHE A 442 8.80 -18.35 -7.49
CA PHE A 442 9.16 -18.80 -8.83
C PHE A 442 10.57 -19.40 -8.84
N ALA A 443 11.57 -18.67 -8.32
CA ALA A 443 12.97 -19.11 -8.33
C ALA A 443 13.17 -20.35 -7.44
N ALA A 444 12.64 -20.35 -6.20
CA ALA A 444 12.83 -21.44 -5.26
C ALA A 444 12.20 -22.76 -5.73
N THR A 445 10.97 -22.70 -6.26
CA THR A 445 10.23 -23.90 -6.69
C THR A 445 10.77 -24.46 -8.00
N SER A 446 11.14 -23.60 -8.95
CA SER A 446 11.79 -24.03 -10.20
C SER A 446 13.22 -24.53 -9.98
N GLY A 447 13.95 -23.96 -9.00
CA GLY A 447 15.26 -24.43 -8.56
C GLY A 447 15.18 -25.81 -7.91
N LEU A 448 14.20 -26.03 -7.02
CA LEU A 448 13.95 -27.36 -6.45
C LEU A 448 13.67 -28.39 -7.54
N PHE A 449 12.79 -28.05 -8.49
CA PHE A 449 12.50 -28.90 -9.64
C PHE A 449 13.77 -29.24 -10.43
N ALA A 450 14.58 -28.24 -10.80
CA ALA A 450 15.78 -28.44 -11.59
C ALA A 450 16.82 -29.31 -10.86
N VAL A 451 16.96 -29.13 -9.55
CA VAL A 451 17.85 -29.95 -8.69
C VAL A 451 17.37 -31.40 -8.62
N LEU A 452 16.08 -31.62 -8.38
CA LEU A 452 15.52 -32.98 -8.31
C LEU A 452 15.71 -33.73 -9.63
N VAL A 453 15.47 -33.08 -10.77
CA VAL A 453 15.62 -33.71 -12.09
C VAL A 453 17.09 -33.91 -12.47
N LYS A 454 17.94 -32.89 -12.30
CA LYS A 454 19.33 -32.92 -12.79
C LYS A 454 20.28 -33.66 -11.85
N ILE A 455 20.18 -33.40 -10.54
CA ILE A 455 21.14 -33.86 -9.55
C ILE A 455 20.65 -35.17 -8.92
N GLN A 456 19.38 -35.23 -8.53
CA GLN A 456 18.82 -36.42 -7.87
C GLN A 456 18.25 -37.45 -8.86
N GLY A 457 18.15 -37.11 -10.15
CA GLY A 457 17.67 -38.02 -11.20
C GLY A 457 16.18 -38.38 -11.11
N TRP A 458 15.36 -37.54 -10.47
CA TRP A 458 13.92 -37.77 -10.35
C TRP A 458 13.22 -37.60 -11.70
N ASP A 459 12.12 -38.33 -11.89
CA ASP A 459 11.19 -38.06 -12.98
C ASP A 459 10.63 -36.62 -12.88
N ALA A 460 10.52 -35.96 -14.04
CA ALA A 460 10.15 -34.55 -14.10
C ALA A 460 8.73 -34.28 -13.56
N TRP A 461 7.76 -35.17 -13.77
CA TRP A 461 6.40 -34.96 -13.23
C TRP A 461 6.37 -35.08 -11.72
N SER A 462 7.12 -36.04 -11.17
CA SER A 462 7.28 -36.20 -9.73
C SER A 462 7.97 -35.00 -9.09
N ALA A 463 9.05 -34.50 -9.71
CA ALA A 463 9.72 -33.28 -9.28
C ALA A 463 8.81 -32.04 -9.35
N ALA A 464 7.97 -31.93 -10.38
CA ALA A 464 7.01 -30.84 -10.53
C ALA A 464 5.94 -30.87 -9.43
N ALA A 465 5.44 -32.06 -9.07
CA ALA A 465 4.48 -32.20 -7.97
C ALA A 465 5.05 -31.74 -6.62
N VAL A 466 6.32 -32.09 -6.33
CA VAL A 466 7.01 -31.61 -5.12
C VAL A 466 7.21 -30.09 -5.14
N ALA A 467 7.57 -29.53 -6.29
CA ALA A 467 7.70 -28.09 -6.45
C ALA A 467 6.38 -27.33 -6.20
N VAL A 468 5.25 -27.86 -6.69
CA VAL A 468 3.90 -27.33 -6.41
C VAL A 468 3.55 -27.42 -4.92
N GLY A 469 3.93 -28.51 -4.25
CA GLY A 469 3.79 -28.64 -2.80
C GLY A 469 4.54 -27.56 -2.03
N LEU A 470 5.80 -27.30 -2.41
CA LEU A 470 6.61 -26.22 -1.82
C LEU A 470 6.00 -24.84 -2.09
N GLY A 471 5.53 -24.57 -3.31
CA GLY A 471 4.85 -23.32 -3.65
C GLY A 471 3.61 -23.08 -2.80
N THR A 472 2.79 -24.11 -2.62
CA THR A 472 1.60 -24.07 -1.76
C THR A 472 1.98 -23.73 -0.31
N LEU A 473 3.04 -24.36 0.21
CA LEU A 473 3.55 -24.07 1.56
C LEU A 473 3.98 -22.61 1.72
N PHE A 474 4.69 -22.05 0.74
CA PHE A 474 5.08 -20.64 0.76
C PHE A 474 3.86 -19.70 0.76
N GLY A 475 2.84 -20.01 -0.05
CA GLY A 475 1.58 -19.26 -0.05
C GLY A 475 0.86 -19.32 1.30
N VAL A 476 0.83 -20.47 1.96
CA VAL A 476 0.26 -20.63 3.32
C VAL A 476 1.05 -19.79 4.33
N ILE A 477 2.38 -19.86 4.32
CA ILE A 477 3.23 -19.08 5.23
C ILE A 477 2.95 -17.58 5.09
N ASN A 478 2.97 -17.05 3.87
CA ASN A 478 2.65 -15.64 3.62
C ASN A 478 1.24 -15.29 4.10
N GLY A 479 0.24 -16.11 3.76
CA GLY A 479 -1.13 -15.91 4.21
C GLY A 479 -1.26 -15.85 5.74
N LEU A 480 -0.58 -16.74 6.46
CA LEU A 480 -0.60 -16.80 7.92
C LEU A 480 0.13 -15.61 8.57
N LEU A 481 1.29 -15.21 8.04
CA LEU A 481 2.00 -14.02 8.50
C LEU A 481 1.10 -12.78 8.40
N VAL A 482 0.37 -12.64 7.29
CA VAL A 482 -0.45 -11.47 7.01
C VAL A 482 -1.76 -11.45 7.81
N THR A 483 -2.37 -12.61 8.02
CA THR A 483 -3.69 -12.69 8.63
C THR A 483 -3.64 -12.94 10.14
N LYS A 484 -2.89 -13.96 10.58
CA LYS A 484 -2.81 -14.37 11.99
C LYS A 484 -1.83 -13.50 12.77
N LEU A 485 -0.65 -13.24 12.21
CA LEU A 485 0.35 -12.39 12.85
C LEU A 485 0.14 -10.89 12.54
N ARG A 486 -0.86 -10.56 11.70
CA ARG A 486 -1.26 -9.19 11.34
C ARG A 486 -0.09 -8.35 10.83
N VAL A 487 0.89 -8.98 10.20
CA VAL A 487 1.97 -8.29 9.51
C VAL A 487 1.38 -7.68 8.24
N PRO A 488 1.64 -6.40 7.91
CA PRO A 488 1.27 -5.83 6.63
C PRO A 488 1.81 -6.69 5.47
N SER A 489 1.01 -6.89 4.42
CA SER A 489 1.30 -7.88 3.37
C SER A 489 2.58 -7.62 2.60
N PHE A 490 2.86 -6.36 2.25
CA PHE A 490 4.11 -6.03 1.58
C PHE A 490 5.34 -6.29 2.48
N ILE A 491 5.23 -6.12 3.80
CA ILE A 491 6.32 -6.34 4.76
C ILE A 491 6.59 -7.83 4.93
N ALA A 492 5.53 -8.60 5.14
CA ALA A 492 5.62 -10.05 5.25
C ALA A 492 6.27 -10.64 4.00
N THR A 493 5.81 -10.21 2.83
CA THR A 493 6.28 -10.71 1.55
C THR A 493 7.67 -10.21 1.17
N LEU A 494 8.11 -9.05 1.67
CA LEU A 494 9.50 -8.58 1.55
C LEU A 494 10.45 -9.42 2.41
N GLY A 495 10.05 -9.75 3.64
CA GLY A 495 10.83 -10.65 4.50
C GLY A 495 10.94 -12.06 3.91
N THR A 496 9.84 -12.60 3.40
CA THR A 496 9.84 -13.93 2.75
C THR A 496 10.48 -13.92 1.36
N LEU A 497 10.51 -12.80 0.64
CA LEU A 497 11.27 -12.66 -0.61
C LEU A 497 12.74 -13.03 -0.42
N ASN A 498 13.41 -12.43 0.58
CA ASN A 498 14.81 -12.74 0.87
C ASN A 498 15.01 -14.18 1.35
N LEU A 499 14.09 -14.68 2.17
CA LEU A 499 14.12 -16.06 2.64
C LEU A 499 14.00 -17.06 1.49
N TYR A 500 12.98 -16.93 0.65
CA TYR A 500 12.72 -17.83 -0.48
C TYR A 500 13.77 -17.71 -1.56
N ARG A 501 14.27 -16.49 -1.84
CA ARG A 501 15.40 -16.30 -2.76
C ARG A 501 16.64 -17.00 -2.22
N GLY A 502 16.93 -16.86 -0.92
CA GLY A 502 18.02 -17.58 -0.28
C GLY A 502 17.88 -19.10 -0.40
N ILE A 503 16.67 -19.65 -0.24
CA ILE A 503 16.38 -21.07 -0.48
C ILE A 503 16.67 -21.42 -1.94
N ALA A 504 16.24 -20.60 -2.91
CA ALA A 504 16.50 -20.82 -4.34
C ALA A 504 18.00 -20.88 -4.66
N VAL A 505 18.79 -19.97 -4.09
CA VAL A 505 20.24 -19.94 -4.26
C VAL A 505 20.88 -21.17 -3.58
N ALA A 506 20.44 -21.51 -2.36
CA ALA A 506 20.98 -22.63 -1.61
C ALA A 506 20.73 -23.99 -2.30
N LEU A 507 19.54 -24.19 -2.87
CA LEU A 507 19.20 -25.41 -3.60
C LEU A 507 20.11 -25.64 -4.81
N ALA A 508 20.39 -24.59 -5.59
CA ALA A 508 21.23 -24.68 -6.78
C ALA A 508 22.73 -24.51 -6.50
N GLY A 509 23.13 -24.36 -5.24
CA GLY A 509 24.51 -24.06 -4.85
C GLY A 509 25.05 -22.73 -5.41
N GLY A 510 24.16 -21.82 -5.84
CA GLY A 510 24.50 -20.57 -6.51
C GLY A 510 24.90 -20.70 -7.99
N PHE A 511 24.83 -21.90 -8.58
CA PHE A 511 25.18 -22.13 -9.98
C PHE A 511 23.95 -22.18 -10.88
N GLN A 512 24.16 -21.88 -12.17
CA GLN A 512 23.18 -22.15 -13.21
C GLN A 512 23.19 -23.64 -13.55
N LEU A 513 22.03 -24.28 -13.51
CA LEU A 513 21.85 -25.67 -13.92
C LEU A 513 21.48 -25.68 -15.40
N VAL A 514 22.34 -26.26 -16.25
CA VAL A 514 22.16 -26.31 -17.70
C VAL A 514 22.02 -27.77 -18.16
N ALA A 515 21.46 -27.97 -19.36
CA ALA A 515 21.32 -29.28 -20.00
C ALA A 515 20.54 -30.28 -19.13
N LEU A 516 19.31 -29.92 -18.78
CA LEU A 516 18.38 -30.81 -18.10
C LEU A 516 18.04 -32.05 -18.96
N PRO A 517 17.99 -33.27 -18.38
CA PRO A 517 17.70 -34.50 -19.10
C PRO A 517 16.38 -34.44 -19.88
N PRO A 518 16.31 -34.88 -21.14
CA PRO A 518 15.08 -34.83 -21.92
C PRO A 518 13.95 -35.61 -21.22
N SER A 519 12.78 -34.97 -21.09
CA SER A 519 11.60 -35.55 -20.44
C SER A 519 10.33 -35.12 -21.20
N SER A 520 9.25 -35.88 -21.06
CA SER A 520 7.93 -35.51 -21.62
C SER A 520 7.41 -34.19 -21.04
N PHE A 521 7.79 -33.86 -19.81
CA PHE A 521 7.47 -32.59 -19.17
C PHE A 521 7.97 -31.39 -19.98
N PHE A 522 9.12 -31.50 -20.65
CA PHE A 522 9.68 -30.40 -21.44
C PHE A 522 8.94 -30.13 -22.76
N LEU A 523 7.93 -30.92 -23.12
CA LEU A 523 7.00 -30.60 -24.20
C LEU A 523 6.15 -29.36 -23.86
N ILE A 524 5.88 -29.12 -22.58
CA ILE A 524 5.17 -27.94 -22.06
C ILE A 524 5.90 -26.64 -22.45
N GLY A 525 7.23 -26.70 -22.57
CA GLY A 525 8.07 -25.58 -22.96
C GLY A 525 8.23 -25.39 -24.46
N ARG A 526 7.63 -26.22 -25.32
CA ARG A 526 7.80 -26.16 -26.79
C ARG A 526 6.62 -25.48 -27.50
N ASP A 527 6.86 -25.05 -28.72
CA ASP A 527 5.81 -24.60 -29.64
C ASP A 527 5.01 -25.80 -30.14
N ASN A 528 3.70 -25.64 -30.28
CA ASN A 528 2.80 -26.71 -30.72
C ASN A 528 2.78 -26.81 -32.25
N PRO A 529 3.31 -27.89 -32.85
CA PRO A 529 3.36 -28.02 -34.31
C PRO A 529 1.97 -28.11 -34.95
N ASP A 530 0.99 -28.66 -34.22
CA ASP A 530 -0.35 -28.94 -34.75
C ASP A 530 -1.28 -27.71 -34.66
N LEU A 531 -0.94 -26.74 -33.81
CA LEU A 531 -1.73 -25.52 -33.59
C LEU A 531 -0.99 -24.28 -34.09
N ALA A 532 -0.61 -24.27 -35.37
CA ALA A 532 0.04 -23.12 -36.02
C ALA A 532 1.27 -22.55 -35.28
N LYS A 533 2.06 -23.43 -34.62
CA LYS A 533 3.21 -23.09 -33.77
C LYS A 533 2.88 -22.24 -32.53
N VAL A 534 1.61 -22.22 -32.09
CA VAL A 534 1.23 -21.54 -30.84
C VAL A 534 2.05 -22.12 -29.67
N PRO A 535 2.71 -21.28 -28.85
CA PRO A 535 3.48 -21.76 -27.72
C PRO A 535 2.59 -22.49 -26.71
N ASN A 536 2.99 -23.69 -26.26
CA ASN A 536 2.22 -24.43 -25.24
C ASN A 536 2.08 -23.62 -23.94
N GLN A 537 3.04 -22.74 -23.63
CA GLN A 537 2.94 -21.81 -22.49
C GLN A 537 1.71 -20.92 -22.58
N ALA A 538 1.35 -20.47 -23.78
CA ALA A 538 0.22 -19.59 -24.01
C ALA A 538 -1.12 -20.28 -23.76
N ILE A 539 -1.22 -21.55 -24.13
CA ILE A 539 -2.41 -22.37 -23.86
C ILE A 539 -2.59 -22.52 -22.35
N ILE A 540 -1.51 -22.80 -21.62
CA ILE A 540 -1.55 -22.94 -20.16
C ILE A 540 -1.92 -21.61 -19.49
N MET A 541 -1.36 -20.50 -19.96
CA MET A 541 -1.77 -19.17 -19.53
C MET A 541 -3.27 -18.94 -19.79
N ALA A 542 -3.76 -19.26 -20.98
CA ALA A 542 -5.17 -19.08 -21.32
C ALA A 542 -6.09 -19.93 -20.42
N VAL A 543 -5.72 -21.18 -20.13
CA VAL A 543 -6.45 -22.04 -19.20
C VAL A 543 -6.42 -21.45 -17.78
N ALA A 544 -5.25 -21.05 -17.29
CA ALA A 544 -5.12 -20.41 -15.98
C ALA A 544 -5.95 -19.11 -15.89
N ALA A 545 -5.96 -18.31 -16.96
CA ALA A 545 -6.73 -17.09 -17.08
C ALA A 545 -8.24 -17.33 -17.10
N LEU A 546 -8.70 -18.37 -17.81
CA LEU A 546 -10.10 -18.75 -17.87
C LEU A 546 -10.59 -19.28 -16.52
N VAL A 547 -9.83 -20.18 -15.90
CA VAL A 547 -10.15 -20.72 -14.57
C VAL A 547 -10.12 -19.61 -13.53
N GLY A 548 -9.04 -18.83 -13.47
CA GLY A 548 -8.88 -17.71 -12.57
C GLY A 548 -9.92 -16.62 -12.80
N GLY A 549 -10.25 -16.29 -14.05
CA GLY A 549 -11.28 -15.32 -14.39
C GLY A 549 -12.67 -15.80 -14.00
N PHE A 550 -13.00 -17.06 -14.29
CA PHE A 550 -14.28 -17.67 -13.91
C PHE A 550 -14.44 -17.75 -12.39
N MET A 551 -13.41 -18.18 -11.67
CA MET A 551 -13.40 -18.20 -10.20
C MET A 551 -13.63 -16.80 -9.63
N LEU A 552 -12.98 -15.77 -10.17
CA LEU A 552 -13.14 -14.40 -9.69
C LEU A 552 -14.53 -13.83 -10.01
N TRP A 553 -15.07 -14.13 -11.19
CA TRP A 553 -16.32 -13.56 -11.68
C TRP A 553 -17.58 -14.28 -11.17
N ARG A 554 -17.56 -15.62 -11.13
CA ARG A 554 -18.77 -16.44 -10.95
C ARG A 554 -18.83 -17.19 -9.63
N SER A 555 -17.70 -17.36 -8.92
CA SER A 555 -17.68 -18.11 -7.66
C SER A 555 -17.97 -17.24 -6.43
N TYR A 556 -18.42 -17.90 -5.35
CA TYR A 556 -18.59 -17.27 -4.04
C TYR A 556 -17.27 -16.71 -3.50
N TYR A 557 -16.17 -17.42 -3.71
CA TYR A 557 -14.83 -16.96 -3.33
C TYR A 557 -14.48 -15.62 -4.01
N GLY A 558 -14.78 -15.47 -5.29
CA GLY A 558 -14.58 -14.21 -6.02
C GLY A 558 -15.33 -13.02 -5.40
N TYR A 559 -16.60 -13.20 -5.02
CA TYR A 559 -17.36 -12.18 -4.30
C TYR A 559 -16.69 -11.79 -2.97
N GLN A 560 -16.23 -12.79 -2.21
CA GLN A 560 -15.54 -12.55 -0.96
C GLN A 560 -14.25 -11.75 -1.17
N VAL A 561 -13.44 -12.09 -2.18
CA VAL A 561 -12.21 -11.38 -2.57
C VAL A 561 -12.45 -9.90 -2.86
N TYR A 562 -13.52 -9.57 -3.60
CA TYR A 562 -13.89 -8.17 -3.84
C TYR A 562 -14.37 -7.48 -2.57
N ALA A 563 -15.15 -8.17 -1.73
CA ALA A 563 -15.68 -7.61 -0.48
C ALA A 563 -14.55 -7.30 0.52
N THR A 564 -13.58 -8.21 0.69
CA THR A 564 -12.38 -8.00 1.51
C THR A 564 -11.54 -6.84 1.00
N GLY A 565 -11.32 -6.78 -0.32
CA GLY A 565 -10.60 -5.69 -0.97
C GLY A 565 -11.21 -4.31 -0.75
N GLY A 566 -12.51 -4.20 -0.98
CA GLY A 566 -13.25 -2.94 -0.86
C GLY A 566 -13.31 -2.45 0.58
N ASN A 567 -13.75 -3.29 1.51
CA ASN A 567 -13.77 -2.97 2.93
C ASN A 567 -13.76 -4.24 3.78
N TRP A 568 -12.56 -4.69 4.17
CA TRP A 568 -12.37 -5.88 4.99
C TRP A 568 -13.10 -5.84 6.34
N ARG A 569 -13.30 -4.65 6.93
CA ARG A 569 -14.04 -4.51 8.21
C ARG A 569 -15.52 -4.80 8.00
N ALA A 570 -16.11 -4.21 6.96
CA ALA A 570 -17.49 -4.47 6.58
C ALA A 570 -17.69 -5.94 6.19
N ALA A 571 -16.79 -6.50 5.39
CA ALA A 571 -16.82 -7.92 4.99
C ALA A 571 -16.85 -8.86 6.21
N ARG A 572 -15.99 -8.60 7.21
CA ARG A 572 -15.96 -9.38 8.45
C ARG A 572 -17.28 -9.27 9.23
N LEU A 573 -17.87 -8.08 9.32
CA LEU A 573 -19.16 -7.87 9.99
C LEU A 573 -20.33 -8.56 9.26
N THR A 574 -20.21 -8.75 7.94
CA THR A 574 -21.18 -9.50 7.14
C THR A 574 -20.99 -11.03 7.20
N GLY A 575 -20.06 -11.53 8.03
CA GLY A 575 -19.82 -12.96 8.23
C GLY A 575 -18.82 -13.60 7.25
N ILE A 576 -18.10 -12.80 6.45
CA ILE A 576 -17.03 -13.32 5.57
C ILE A 576 -15.80 -13.61 6.43
N ASP A 577 -15.24 -14.82 6.30
CA ASP A 577 -13.93 -15.15 6.89
C ASP A 577 -12.82 -14.49 6.06
N VAL A 578 -12.54 -13.24 6.42
CA VAL A 578 -11.51 -12.41 5.80
C VAL A 578 -10.12 -13.05 5.89
N ASP A 579 -9.82 -13.77 6.97
CA ASP A 579 -8.49 -14.37 7.15
C ASP A 579 -8.32 -15.49 6.12
N TRP A 580 -9.30 -16.38 6.02
CA TRP A 580 -9.24 -17.50 5.08
C TRP A 580 -9.21 -17.04 3.62
N VAL A 581 -10.01 -16.04 3.26
CA VAL A 581 -10.06 -15.49 1.89
C VAL A 581 -8.70 -14.95 1.46
N ARG A 582 -8.01 -14.25 2.36
CA ARG A 582 -6.67 -13.71 2.13
C ARG A 582 -5.61 -14.81 2.03
N ILE A 583 -5.66 -15.82 2.92
CA ILE A 583 -4.74 -16.98 2.84
C ILE A 583 -4.87 -17.69 1.49
N GLN A 584 -6.11 -17.95 1.03
CA GLN A 584 -6.35 -18.57 -0.26
C GLN A 584 -5.77 -17.77 -1.43
N ALA A 585 -5.79 -16.43 -1.34
CA ALA A 585 -5.23 -15.57 -2.38
C ALA A 585 -3.71 -15.67 -2.47
N PHE A 586 -3.01 -15.74 -1.32
CA PHE A 586 -1.56 -15.98 -1.30
C PHE A 586 -1.19 -17.39 -1.78
N ILE A 587 -1.99 -18.40 -1.47
CA ILE A 587 -1.83 -19.76 -2.02
C ILE A 587 -1.94 -19.73 -3.55
N LEU A 588 -2.97 -19.08 -4.08
CA LEU A 588 -3.18 -18.98 -5.53
C LEU A 588 -2.06 -18.20 -6.22
N SER A 589 -1.58 -17.10 -5.61
CA SER A 589 -0.40 -16.35 -6.07
C SER A 589 0.83 -17.25 -6.18
N ALA A 590 1.15 -17.98 -5.11
CA ALA A 590 2.32 -18.85 -5.06
C ALA A 590 2.22 -20.01 -6.06
N LEU A 591 1.03 -20.62 -6.21
CA LEU A 591 0.79 -21.66 -7.21
C LEU A 591 1.02 -21.16 -8.64
N CYS A 592 0.51 -19.96 -8.96
CA CYS A 592 0.72 -19.35 -10.27
C CYS A 592 2.20 -19.03 -10.52
N ALA A 593 2.90 -18.51 -9.50
CA ALA A 593 4.34 -18.27 -9.58
C ALA A 593 5.15 -19.56 -9.79
N THR A 594 4.80 -20.65 -9.10
CA THR A 594 5.41 -21.97 -9.29
C THR A 594 5.17 -22.51 -10.69
N LEU A 595 3.94 -22.44 -11.20
CA LEU A 595 3.63 -22.87 -12.57
C LEU A 595 4.44 -22.08 -13.60
N ALA A 596 4.53 -20.75 -13.46
CA ALA A 596 5.35 -19.92 -14.32
C ALA A 596 6.85 -20.32 -14.27
N GLY A 597 7.36 -20.66 -13.08
CA GLY A 597 8.74 -21.11 -12.86
C GLY A 597 9.04 -22.44 -13.56
N LEU A 598 8.18 -23.43 -13.37
CA LEU A 598 8.31 -24.75 -13.99
C LEU A 598 8.29 -24.65 -15.53
N ILE A 599 7.39 -23.82 -16.07
CA ILE A 599 7.28 -23.57 -17.50
C ILE A 599 8.52 -22.86 -18.06
N ASN A 600 9.08 -21.90 -17.31
CA ASN A 600 10.31 -21.23 -17.72
C ASN A 600 11.50 -22.20 -17.79
N VAL A 601 11.66 -23.08 -16.80
CA VAL A 601 12.70 -24.11 -16.83
C VAL A 601 12.46 -25.10 -17.98
N ALA A 602 11.21 -25.47 -18.24
CA ALA A 602 10.87 -26.33 -19.37
C ALA A 602 11.19 -25.70 -20.73
N TYR A 603 11.01 -24.38 -20.85
CA TYR A 603 11.35 -23.61 -22.05
C TYR A 603 12.85 -23.47 -22.23
N GLN A 604 13.56 -22.96 -21.22
CA GLN A 604 14.99 -22.67 -21.32
C GLN A 604 15.86 -23.92 -21.26
N ARG A 605 15.32 -25.06 -20.79
CA ARG A 605 16.07 -26.28 -20.45
C ARG A 605 17.29 -26.03 -19.56
N SER A 606 17.20 -24.94 -18.80
CA SER A 606 18.17 -24.53 -17.82
C SER A 606 17.44 -23.77 -16.72
N TYR A 607 18.08 -23.68 -15.57
CA TYR A 607 17.63 -22.91 -14.42
C TYR A 607 18.77 -22.01 -13.96
N SER A 608 18.51 -20.71 -13.85
CA SER A 608 19.36 -19.76 -13.15
C SER A 608 18.58 -19.15 -12.00
N VAL A 609 19.23 -18.95 -10.87
CA VAL A 609 18.62 -18.37 -9.67
C VAL A 609 18.15 -16.92 -9.89
N THR A 610 18.79 -16.20 -10.81
CA THR A 610 18.40 -14.84 -11.19
C THR A 610 17.21 -14.82 -12.17
N SER A 611 16.79 -15.99 -12.69
CA SER A 611 15.62 -16.11 -13.56
C SER A 611 14.38 -15.81 -12.75
N GLY A 612 13.73 -14.68 -13.05
CA GLY A 612 12.48 -14.28 -12.40
C GLY A 612 12.57 -13.07 -11.48
N GLU A 613 13.78 -12.59 -11.14
CA GLU A 613 13.95 -11.40 -10.28
C GLU A 613 13.23 -10.17 -10.84
N THR A 614 13.34 -9.95 -12.15
CA THR A 614 12.64 -8.84 -12.83
C THR A 614 11.16 -9.12 -13.08
N LEU A 615 10.77 -10.40 -13.19
CA LEU A 615 9.39 -10.78 -13.52
C LEU A 615 8.40 -10.43 -12.40
N GLY A 616 8.79 -10.57 -11.13
CA GLY A 616 7.87 -10.34 -9.99
C GLY A 616 7.34 -8.92 -9.96
N LEU A 617 8.24 -7.95 -10.06
CA LEU A 617 7.91 -6.54 -10.07
C LEU A 617 7.19 -6.13 -11.38
N GLU A 618 7.53 -6.72 -12.53
CA GLU A 618 6.80 -6.54 -13.79
C GLU A 618 5.37 -7.08 -13.73
N ALA A 619 5.15 -8.21 -13.05
CA ALA A 619 3.82 -8.76 -12.88
C ALA A 619 2.96 -7.92 -11.93
N ILE A 620 3.54 -7.37 -10.86
CA ILE A 620 2.83 -6.39 -10.01
C ILE A 620 2.45 -5.17 -10.84
N ALA A 621 3.39 -4.62 -11.62
CA ALA A 621 3.13 -3.51 -12.53
C ALA A 621 1.97 -3.80 -13.51
N ALA A 622 1.97 -4.98 -14.13
CA ALA A 622 0.91 -5.44 -15.03
C ALA A 622 -0.46 -5.48 -14.34
N VAL A 623 -0.52 -6.05 -13.12
CA VAL A 623 -1.76 -6.08 -12.35
C VAL A 623 -2.21 -4.67 -11.98
N VAL A 624 -1.31 -3.75 -11.64
CA VAL A 624 -1.66 -2.37 -11.28
C VAL A 624 -2.23 -1.58 -12.47
N ILE A 625 -1.74 -1.83 -13.68
CA ILE A 625 -2.33 -1.29 -14.91
C ILE A 625 -3.78 -1.80 -15.07
N GLY A 626 -4.00 -3.09 -14.82
CA GLY A 626 -5.29 -3.76 -15.01
C GLY A 626 -6.30 -3.69 -13.85
N ALA A 627 -5.86 -3.45 -12.62
CA ALA A 627 -6.63 -3.57 -11.39
C ALA A 627 -6.40 -2.36 -10.46
N SER A 628 -7.19 -2.23 -9.40
CA SER A 628 -7.03 -1.17 -8.41
C SER A 628 -6.10 -1.64 -7.29
N LEU A 629 -5.01 -0.91 -7.04
CA LEU A 629 -4.09 -1.25 -5.95
C LEU A 629 -4.74 -1.15 -4.54
N ILE A 630 -5.74 -0.27 -4.38
CA ILE A 630 -6.44 -0.09 -3.09
C ILE A 630 -7.33 -1.32 -2.74
N GLY A 631 -7.49 -2.24 -3.69
CA GLY A 631 -8.35 -3.40 -3.59
C GLY A 631 -9.80 -3.13 -4.01
N GLY A 632 -10.59 -4.19 -4.08
CA GLY A 632 -12.03 -4.17 -4.34
C GLY A 632 -12.44 -3.96 -5.79
N ARG A 633 -11.50 -3.73 -6.72
CA ARG A 633 -11.75 -3.59 -8.17
C ARG A 633 -10.61 -4.18 -9.00
N GLY A 634 -10.96 -4.81 -10.12
CA GLY A 634 -10.02 -5.41 -11.06
C GLY A 634 -10.56 -6.71 -11.62
N SER A 635 -9.87 -7.29 -12.59
CA SER A 635 -10.15 -8.62 -13.13
C SER A 635 -8.87 -9.30 -13.59
N VAL A 636 -8.92 -10.62 -13.76
CA VAL A 636 -7.81 -11.38 -14.35
C VAL A 636 -7.55 -10.93 -15.79
N LEU A 637 -8.59 -10.67 -16.58
CA LEU A 637 -8.45 -10.17 -17.95
C LEU A 637 -7.78 -8.80 -17.99
N GLY A 638 -8.21 -7.86 -17.14
CA GLY A 638 -7.59 -6.54 -17.05
C GLY A 638 -6.10 -6.64 -16.68
N ALA A 639 -5.76 -7.52 -15.74
CA ALA A 639 -4.38 -7.75 -15.34
C ALA A 639 -3.52 -8.33 -16.49
N LEU A 640 -4.06 -9.29 -17.25
CA LEU A 640 -3.40 -9.84 -18.44
C LEU A 640 -3.23 -8.82 -19.56
N LEU A 641 -4.22 -7.96 -19.78
CA LEU A 641 -4.11 -6.85 -20.72
C LEU A 641 -3.01 -5.87 -20.28
N GLY A 642 -2.89 -5.60 -18.98
CA GLY A 642 -1.78 -4.83 -18.41
C GLY A 642 -0.42 -5.48 -18.67
N ALA A 643 -0.32 -6.81 -18.55
CA ALA A 643 0.89 -7.55 -18.93
C ALA A 643 1.17 -7.42 -20.44
N GLY A 644 0.12 -7.49 -21.27
CA GLY A 644 0.20 -7.23 -22.71
C GLY A 644 0.78 -5.85 -23.01
N VAL A 645 0.33 -4.80 -22.32
CA VAL A 645 0.86 -3.44 -22.48
C VAL A 645 2.36 -3.41 -22.20
N LEU A 646 2.81 -4.03 -21.12
CA LEU A 646 4.25 -4.08 -20.79
C LEU A 646 5.07 -4.86 -21.84
N VAL A 647 4.54 -5.99 -22.33
CA VAL A 647 5.24 -6.78 -23.37
C VAL A 647 5.27 -6.04 -24.70
N VAL A 648 4.18 -5.37 -25.11
CA VAL A 648 4.17 -4.54 -26.33
C VAL A 648 5.14 -3.39 -26.20
N ILE A 649 5.18 -2.68 -25.07
CA ILE A 649 6.16 -1.62 -24.82
C ILE A 649 7.58 -2.18 -24.95
N ARG A 650 7.86 -3.33 -24.33
CA ARG A 650 9.16 -3.98 -24.47
C ARG A 650 9.47 -4.29 -25.93
N MET A 651 8.55 -4.88 -26.67
CA MET A 651 8.74 -5.19 -28.08
C MET A 651 8.94 -3.94 -28.93
N MET A 652 8.16 -2.88 -28.72
CA MET A 652 8.31 -1.59 -29.42
C MET A 652 9.67 -0.97 -29.15
N VAL A 653 10.12 -0.98 -27.89
CA VAL A 653 11.45 -0.48 -27.53
C VAL A 653 12.54 -1.29 -28.26
N LEU A 654 12.46 -2.62 -28.21
CA LEU A 654 13.43 -3.50 -28.87
C LEU A 654 13.45 -3.34 -30.40
N SER A 655 12.29 -3.17 -31.02
CA SER A 655 12.13 -3.19 -32.49
C SER A 655 12.25 -1.81 -33.13
N VAL A 656 11.59 -0.79 -32.61
CA VAL A 656 11.53 0.55 -33.23
C VAL A 656 12.82 1.30 -32.96
N PHE A 657 13.22 1.35 -31.70
CA PHE A 657 14.35 2.17 -31.29
C PHE A 657 15.68 1.43 -31.52
N GLY A 658 15.68 0.09 -31.54
CA GLY A 658 16.86 -0.75 -31.75
C GLY A 658 17.61 -0.51 -33.06
N GLU A 659 16.90 -0.13 -34.13
CA GLU A 659 17.54 0.27 -35.40
C GLU A 659 18.00 1.73 -35.42
N ILE A 660 17.27 2.63 -34.75
CA ILE A 660 17.58 4.07 -34.75
C ILE A 660 18.82 4.38 -33.89
N ALA A 661 19.02 3.64 -32.79
CA ALA A 661 20.10 3.87 -31.83
C ALA A 661 20.98 2.62 -31.55
N GLY A 662 20.86 1.57 -32.36
CA GLY A 662 21.62 0.32 -32.26
C GLY A 662 21.25 -0.55 -31.04
N ASP A 663 22.06 -1.58 -30.77
CA ASP A 663 21.89 -2.54 -29.65
C ASP A 663 21.71 -1.89 -28.26
N ARG A 664 22.08 -0.60 -28.12
CA ARG A 664 22.00 0.16 -26.86
C ARG A 664 20.57 0.47 -26.42
N VAL A 665 19.58 0.35 -27.30
CA VAL A 665 18.18 0.64 -26.96
C VAL A 665 17.54 -0.40 -26.06
N ILE A 666 17.96 -1.66 -26.18
CA ILE A 666 17.51 -2.77 -25.33
C ILE A 666 17.65 -2.40 -23.84
N LEU A 667 18.67 -1.61 -23.55
CA LEU A 667 19.07 -1.18 -22.22
C LEU A 667 18.12 -0.13 -21.62
N TRP A 668 17.37 0.60 -22.44
CA TRP A 668 16.38 1.59 -21.97
C TRP A 668 15.02 0.97 -21.63
N SER A 669 14.79 -0.31 -21.94
CA SER A 669 13.50 -0.98 -21.74
C SER A 669 12.95 -0.84 -20.32
N ALA A 670 13.79 -0.98 -19.29
CA ALA A 670 13.39 -0.80 -17.90
C ALA A 670 12.88 0.63 -17.62
N ALA A 671 13.42 1.66 -18.29
CA ALA A 671 12.98 3.02 -18.10
C ALA A 671 11.57 3.25 -18.66
N PHE A 672 11.28 2.67 -19.82
CA PHE A 672 9.93 2.71 -20.38
C PHE A 672 8.92 1.98 -19.51
N VAL A 673 9.30 0.83 -18.93
CA VAL A 673 8.45 0.12 -17.95
C VAL A 673 8.18 1.00 -16.73
N GLY A 674 9.20 1.65 -16.16
CA GLY A 674 9.04 2.58 -15.03
C GLY A 674 8.12 3.76 -15.35
N ALA A 675 8.28 4.37 -16.53
CA ALA A 675 7.39 5.43 -17.02
C ALA A 675 5.94 4.94 -17.18
N ALA A 676 5.74 3.76 -17.75
CA ALA A 676 4.42 3.18 -17.96
C ALA A 676 3.69 2.90 -16.64
N ILE A 677 4.40 2.42 -15.61
CA ILE A 677 3.85 2.22 -14.26
C ILE A 677 3.34 3.55 -13.69
N LEU A 678 4.18 4.58 -13.70
CA LEU A 678 3.81 5.90 -13.17
C LEU A 678 2.63 6.49 -13.94
N LEU A 679 2.65 6.40 -15.27
CA LEU A 679 1.57 6.90 -16.12
C LEU A 679 0.25 6.15 -15.86
N ALA A 680 0.28 4.83 -15.76
CA ALA A 680 -0.92 4.03 -15.50
C ALA A 680 -1.55 4.35 -14.14
N VAL A 681 -0.71 4.58 -13.12
CA VAL A 681 -1.17 4.96 -11.79
C VAL A 681 -1.74 6.37 -11.79
N LEU A 682 -1.10 7.31 -12.49
CA LEU A 682 -1.63 8.66 -12.67
C LEU A 682 -2.97 8.65 -13.41
N ILE A 683 -3.11 7.83 -14.46
CA ILE A 683 -4.38 7.64 -15.16
C ILE A 683 -5.42 7.06 -14.21
N ASP A 684 -5.10 6.05 -13.38
CA ASP A 684 -6.05 5.50 -12.39
C ASP A 684 -6.49 6.55 -11.37
N ILE A 685 -5.58 7.41 -10.91
CA ILE A 685 -5.91 8.50 -9.99
C ILE A 685 -6.78 9.54 -10.69
N TRP A 686 -6.42 9.95 -11.91
CA TRP A 686 -7.16 10.95 -12.68
C TRP A 686 -8.58 10.49 -13.03
N LEU A 687 -8.72 9.23 -13.48
CA LEU A 687 -10.01 8.60 -13.75
C LEU A 687 -10.90 8.48 -12.50
N ARG A 688 -10.33 8.52 -11.29
CA ARG A 688 -11.12 8.55 -10.04
C ARG A 688 -11.57 9.96 -9.68
N GLU A 689 -10.72 10.95 -9.89
CA GLU A 689 -11.04 12.35 -9.57
C GLU A 689 -12.05 12.94 -10.57
N GLU A 690 -12.01 12.52 -11.84
CA GLU A 690 -12.98 12.96 -12.81
C GLU A 690 -14.07 11.92 -13.09
N GLN A 691 -15.31 12.32 -12.78
CA GLN A 691 -16.54 11.81 -13.38
C GLN A 691 -16.63 12.07 -14.91
N LEU A 692 -15.50 12.12 -15.64
CA LEU A 692 -15.46 12.49 -17.05
C LEU A 692 -16.14 11.43 -17.92
N ILE A 693 -15.93 10.15 -17.61
CA ILE A 693 -16.59 9.06 -18.33
C ILE A 693 -18.11 9.13 -18.11
N SER A 694 -18.57 9.41 -16.89
CA SER A 694 -20.01 9.56 -16.65
C SER A 694 -20.59 10.81 -17.33
N ARG A 695 -19.81 11.88 -17.51
CA ARG A 695 -20.19 13.09 -18.27
C ARG A 695 -20.17 12.90 -19.79
N LEU A 696 -19.24 12.10 -20.33
CA LEU A 696 -19.15 11.80 -21.76
C LEU A 696 -20.21 10.77 -22.16
N VAL A 697 -20.40 9.73 -21.36
CA VAL A 697 -21.44 8.73 -21.57
C VAL A 697 -22.83 9.35 -21.43
N SER A 698 -23.03 10.32 -20.51
CA SER A 698 -24.31 11.04 -20.40
C SER A 698 -24.61 11.98 -21.59
N ARG A 699 -23.61 12.31 -22.43
CA ARG A 699 -23.84 13.04 -23.68
C ARG A 699 -24.35 12.16 -24.82
N PHE A 700 -24.03 10.87 -24.82
CA PHE A 700 -24.38 9.95 -25.90
C PHE A 700 -25.51 8.96 -25.55
N LEU A 701 -25.79 8.74 -24.26
CA LEU A 701 -26.93 7.92 -23.83
C LEU A 701 -28.05 8.81 -23.27
N PRO A 702 -29.24 8.85 -23.91
CA PRO A 702 -30.38 9.57 -23.38
C PRO A 702 -30.74 8.99 -22.00
N HIS A 703 -30.76 9.84 -20.99
CA HIS A 703 -31.29 9.49 -19.67
C HIS A 703 -32.75 9.05 -19.81
N ARG A 704 -33.02 7.75 -19.71
CA ARG A 704 -34.23 7.34 -19.00
C ARG A 704 -33.96 7.64 -17.54
N ALA A 705 -34.55 8.71 -17.04
CA ALA A 705 -34.60 8.98 -15.61
C ALA A 705 -35.31 7.79 -14.95
N HIS A 706 -34.56 6.81 -14.49
CA HIS A 706 -35.01 5.96 -13.41
C HIS A 706 -34.89 6.82 -12.16
N SER A 707 -35.99 7.47 -11.79
CA SER A 707 -36.25 7.79 -10.40
C SER A 707 -36.11 6.49 -9.63
N GLN A 708 -34.97 6.31 -8.94
CA GLN A 708 -34.87 5.34 -7.87
C GLN A 708 -35.76 5.86 -6.74
N GLU A 709 -37.05 5.65 -6.86
CA GLU A 709 -37.87 5.45 -5.67
C GLU A 709 -37.32 4.17 -5.02
N LEU A 710 -36.71 4.34 -3.84
CA LEU A 710 -36.44 3.22 -2.96
C LEU A 710 -37.75 2.43 -2.83
N PRO A 711 -37.78 1.12 -3.13
CA PRO A 711 -38.95 0.33 -2.79
C PRO A 711 -39.17 0.48 -1.28
N PRO A 712 -40.42 0.71 -0.83
CA PRO A 712 -40.70 0.82 0.59
C PRO A 712 -40.17 -0.42 1.31
N PRO A 713 -39.68 -0.28 2.56
CA PRO A 713 -39.15 -1.41 3.31
C PRO A 713 -40.17 -2.55 3.34
N SER A 714 -39.71 -3.75 2.99
CA SER A 714 -40.54 -4.95 3.09
C SER A 714 -41.09 -5.05 4.52
N PRO A 715 -42.41 -5.23 4.70
CA PRO A 715 -42.99 -5.27 6.02
C PRO A 715 -42.34 -6.40 6.85
N PRO A 716 -42.17 -6.20 8.16
CA PRO A 716 -41.57 -7.19 9.05
C PRO A 716 -42.31 -8.53 8.97
N ARG A 717 -41.59 -9.65 9.20
CA ARG A 717 -42.09 -11.03 8.97
C ARG A 717 -43.44 -11.36 9.62
N TRP A 718 -43.84 -10.65 10.67
CA TRP A 718 -45.15 -10.81 11.31
C TRP A 718 -46.32 -10.20 10.50
N ALA A 719 -46.06 -9.16 9.70
CA ALA A 719 -47.07 -8.49 8.86
C ALA A 719 -47.31 -9.20 7.51
N GLN A 720 -46.40 -10.09 7.10
CA GLN A 720 -46.58 -10.95 5.92
C GLN A 720 -47.56 -12.12 6.16
N VAL A 721 -47.90 -12.39 7.43
CA VAL A 721 -48.83 -13.45 7.84
C VAL A 721 -50.30 -12.98 7.79
N LEU A 722 -50.55 -11.66 7.70
CA LEU A 722 -51.88 -11.07 7.83
C LEU A 722 -52.51 -10.54 6.53
N MET A 723 -51.86 -10.70 5.38
CA MET A 723 -52.46 -10.28 4.10
C MET A 723 -53.18 -11.44 3.41
N PRO A 724 -54.52 -11.37 3.23
CA PRO A 724 -55.22 -12.31 2.38
C PRO A 724 -54.82 -12.06 0.92
N THR A 725 -54.62 -13.16 0.21
CA THR A 725 -54.31 -13.28 -1.20
C THR A 725 -55.34 -12.57 -2.10
N ASN A 726 -54.83 -11.99 -3.19
CA ASN A 726 -55.53 -11.47 -4.39
C ASN A 726 -56.21 -10.07 -4.30
N LYS A 727 -55.63 -9.07 -4.99
CA LYS A 727 -56.15 -8.49 -6.26
C LYS A 727 -55.40 -7.19 -6.66
N THR A 728 -54.80 -7.25 -7.85
CA THR A 728 -54.79 -6.26 -8.95
C THR A 728 -54.78 -4.75 -8.64
N ILE A 729 -53.75 -4.04 -9.09
CA ILE A 729 -53.84 -2.60 -9.41
C ILE A 729 -53.64 -2.43 -10.91
N ILE A 730 -54.70 -1.95 -11.56
CA ILE A 730 -54.83 -1.60 -12.98
C ILE A 730 -54.17 -0.24 -13.23
N ALA A 731 -53.44 -0.16 -14.34
CA ALA A 731 -52.83 1.06 -14.87
C ALA A 731 -53.88 2.03 -15.44
N LEU A 732 -53.63 3.34 -15.33
CA LEU A 732 -54.31 4.37 -16.13
C LEU A 732 -53.30 5.01 -17.11
N GLU A 733 -53.74 5.09 -18.36
CA GLU A 733 -53.01 5.47 -19.58
C GLU A 733 -52.68 6.98 -19.74
N ARG A 734 -51.71 7.26 -20.63
CA ARG A 734 -51.24 8.58 -21.10
C ARG A 734 -52.25 9.25 -22.06
N PRO A 735 -52.16 10.57 -22.38
CA PRO A 735 -51.51 10.95 -23.66
C PRO A 735 -50.87 12.37 -23.77
N HIS A 736 -50.32 12.61 -24.97
CA HIS A 736 -49.41 13.62 -25.53
C HIS A 736 -49.69 15.16 -25.44
N ARG A 737 -48.55 15.89 -25.56
CA ARG A 737 -48.24 17.17 -26.28
C ARG A 737 -48.53 18.55 -25.63
N SER A 738 -47.47 19.38 -25.66
CA SER A 738 -47.40 20.86 -25.78
C SER A 738 -47.10 21.70 -24.52
N TYR A 739 -45.84 22.17 -24.45
CA TYR A 739 -45.28 23.41 -23.85
C TYR A 739 -45.77 24.02 -22.51
N ARG A 740 -44.75 24.51 -21.77
CA ARG A 740 -44.70 25.36 -20.54
C ARG A 740 -44.52 24.61 -19.22
N TRP A 741 -43.41 24.89 -18.52
CA TRP A 741 -43.22 24.63 -17.07
C TRP A 741 -44.49 25.10 -16.34
N PRO A 742 -45.15 24.35 -15.42
CA PRO A 742 -44.82 24.38 -13.97
C PRO A 742 -45.45 23.23 -13.09
N LEU A 743 -45.49 23.40 -11.75
CA LEU A 743 -46.51 22.94 -10.75
C LEU A 743 -46.31 21.76 -9.77
N ALA A 744 -45.43 20.76 -9.96
CA ALA A 744 -45.39 19.62 -9.01
C ALA A 744 -44.72 19.90 -7.64
N ALA A 745 -43.79 20.87 -7.58
CA ALA A 745 -43.06 21.19 -6.34
C ALA A 745 -43.77 22.22 -5.43
N VAL A 746 -44.81 22.91 -5.93
CA VAL A 746 -45.55 23.95 -5.20
C VAL A 746 -46.78 23.37 -4.47
N VAL A 747 -47.35 22.25 -4.95
CA VAL A 747 -48.56 21.64 -4.37
C VAL A 747 -48.27 20.90 -3.04
N VAL A 748 -47.07 20.34 -2.85
CA VAL A 748 -46.71 19.62 -1.62
C VAL A 748 -46.46 20.57 -0.44
N VAL A 749 -45.94 21.77 -0.72
CA VAL A 749 -45.73 22.82 0.30
C VAL A 749 -47.05 23.55 0.63
N ALA A 750 -47.95 23.71 -0.35
CA ALA A 750 -49.28 24.31 -0.14
C ALA A 750 -50.25 23.39 0.62
N LEU A 751 -50.24 22.07 0.39
CA LEU A 751 -51.09 21.11 1.10
C LEU A 751 -50.69 20.95 2.57
N GLY A 752 -49.39 21.06 2.90
CA GLY A 752 -48.91 21.10 4.29
C GLY A 752 -49.34 22.37 5.04
N ALA A 753 -49.45 23.51 4.35
CA ALA A 753 -49.91 24.77 4.92
C ALA A 753 -51.45 24.85 5.10
N ILE A 754 -52.22 24.17 4.23
CA ILE A 754 -53.69 24.10 4.32
C ILE A 754 -54.12 23.14 5.44
N ALA A 755 -53.45 21.99 5.59
CA ALA A 755 -53.72 21.06 6.69
C ALA A 755 -53.42 21.67 8.08
N GLY A 756 -52.39 22.52 8.19
CA GLY A 756 -52.09 23.26 9.42
C GLY A 756 -53.10 24.36 9.76
N ARG A 757 -53.78 24.96 8.77
CA ARG A 757 -54.77 26.02 8.99
C ARG A 757 -56.15 25.50 9.43
N GLU A 758 -56.57 24.32 8.97
CA GLU A 758 -57.88 23.76 9.34
C GLU A 758 -57.89 23.19 10.77
N ILE A 759 -56.74 22.70 11.25
CA ILE A 759 -56.54 22.18 12.62
C ILE A 759 -56.56 23.32 13.66
N LEU A 760 -56.10 24.53 13.31
CA LEU A 760 -56.13 25.71 14.18
C LEU A 760 -57.53 26.33 14.33
N ARG A 761 -58.52 25.92 13.53
CA ARG A 761 -59.92 26.42 13.63
C ARG A 761 -60.80 25.62 14.59
N GLN A 762 -60.43 24.39 14.95
CA GLN A 762 -61.30 23.49 15.74
C GLN A 762 -60.96 23.43 17.23
N HIS A 763 -59.86 24.03 17.68
CA HIS A 763 -59.48 24.11 19.08
C HIS A 763 -58.98 25.52 19.45
N PRO A 764 -59.69 26.28 20.31
CA PRO A 764 -59.25 27.61 20.71
C PRO A 764 -58.03 27.49 21.63
N VAL A 765 -56.86 27.88 21.12
CA VAL A 765 -55.65 28.05 21.93
C VAL A 765 -55.72 29.43 22.58
N VAL A 766 -55.90 29.46 23.90
CA VAL A 766 -55.75 30.66 24.70
C VAL A 766 -54.26 31.03 24.69
N VAL A 767 -53.95 32.19 24.12
CA VAL A 767 -52.60 32.76 24.13
C VAL A 767 -52.34 33.35 25.50
N THR A 768 -51.50 32.71 26.30
CA THR A 768 -50.81 33.36 27.43
C THR A 768 -49.36 33.60 27.05
N GLU A 769 -48.86 34.79 27.39
CA GLU A 769 -47.50 35.25 27.10
C GLU A 769 -46.45 34.39 27.80
N SER A 770 -46.03 33.32 27.14
CA SER A 770 -44.91 32.48 27.57
C SER A 770 -44.40 31.68 26.39
N LYS A 771 -43.12 31.88 26.04
CA LYS A 771 -42.43 31.22 24.93
C LYS A 771 -42.40 29.71 25.15
N THR A 772 -43.26 28.98 24.45
CA THR A 772 -43.29 27.50 24.45
C THR A 772 -42.52 26.96 23.25
N TYR A 773 -41.60 26.02 23.50
CA TYR A 773 -40.94 25.24 22.46
C TYR A 773 -41.76 23.97 22.20
N ASN A 774 -42.10 23.68 20.95
CA ASN A 774 -42.84 22.46 20.59
C ASN A 774 -41.86 21.30 20.35
N LEU A 775 -41.97 20.24 21.16
CA LEU A 775 -41.31 18.96 20.95
C LEU A 775 -42.32 17.97 20.38
N ILE A 776 -42.02 17.41 19.20
CA ILE A 776 -42.89 16.45 18.51
C ILE A 776 -42.36 15.04 18.79
N TRP A 777 -43.26 14.18 19.29
CA TRP A 777 -43.00 12.77 19.59
C TRP A 777 -43.77 11.87 18.60
N THR A 778 -43.17 10.77 18.15
CA THR A 778 -43.85 9.79 17.30
C THR A 778 -43.61 8.38 17.82
N LYS A 779 -44.69 7.64 18.05
CA LYS A 779 -44.68 6.18 18.24
C LYS A 779 -45.24 5.53 16.97
N GLY A 780 -44.75 4.34 16.61
CA GLY A 780 -45.18 3.61 15.41
C GLY A 780 -46.71 3.52 15.30
N ASP A 781 -47.19 3.77 14.08
CA ASP A 781 -48.56 3.75 13.56
C ASP A 781 -49.65 4.47 14.40
N ALA A 782 -49.92 5.71 14.00
CA ALA A 782 -51.10 6.55 14.26
C ALA A 782 -51.40 7.01 15.71
N ALA A 783 -50.85 8.16 16.11
CA ALA A 783 -51.53 9.33 16.73
C ALA A 783 -50.46 10.32 17.22
N LEU A 784 -50.61 11.61 16.87
CA LEU A 784 -49.71 12.69 17.28
C LEU A 784 -50.17 13.22 18.64
N THR A 785 -49.55 12.75 19.73
CA THR A 785 -49.88 13.21 21.08
C THR A 785 -48.86 14.27 21.52
N LEU A 786 -49.32 15.51 21.68
CA LEU A 786 -48.56 16.56 22.37
C LEU A 786 -48.41 16.15 23.83
N LEU A 787 -47.17 16.13 24.35
CA LEU A 787 -46.91 15.96 25.79
C LEU A 787 -47.24 17.28 26.50
N PRO A 788 -48.28 17.36 27.36
CA PRO A 788 -48.60 18.59 28.06
C PRO A 788 -47.64 18.88 29.21
N ASN A 789 -46.84 17.90 29.65
CA ASN A 789 -46.00 17.99 30.86
C ASN A 789 -44.63 17.31 30.65
N ALA A 790 -43.80 17.84 29.74
CA ALA A 790 -42.37 17.57 29.81
C ALA A 790 -41.77 18.53 30.85
N ASP A 791 -41.50 18.05 32.06
CA ASP A 791 -40.86 18.85 33.11
C ASP A 791 -39.45 19.25 32.67
N VAL A 792 -39.31 20.45 32.11
CA VAL A 792 -38.02 21.08 31.86
C VAL A 792 -37.53 21.62 33.19
N LEU A 793 -36.74 20.83 33.90
CA LEU A 793 -36.07 21.26 35.14
C LEU A 793 -34.96 22.26 34.81
N ALA A 794 -35.33 23.54 34.87
CA ALA A 794 -34.51 24.77 34.82
C ALA A 794 -33.93 25.19 33.45
N ALA A 795 -34.41 26.32 32.94
CA ALA A 795 -33.71 27.17 31.96
C ALA A 795 -33.49 28.55 32.59
N THR A 796 -32.23 28.94 32.79
CA THR A 796 -31.86 30.28 33.28
C THR A 796 -32.14 31.34 32.20
N ASP A 797 -32.64 32.51 32.63
CA ASP A 797 -33.10 33.61 31.78
C ASP A 797 -31.98 34.15 30.86
N LEU A 798 -32.14 33.98 29.54
CA LEU A 798 -31.13 34.22 28.49
C LEU A 798 -30.96 35.70 28.08
N LYS A 799 -31.31 36.66 28.95
CA LYS A 799 -31.28 38.08 28.58
C LYS A 799 -29.88 38.74 28.58
N ASN A 800 -28.88 38.15 29.25
CA ASN A 800 -27.53 38.73 29.41
C ASN A 800 -26.42 37.74 29.03
N VAL A 801 -26.29 37.43 27.74
CA VAL A 801 -25.39 36.38 27.21
C VAL A 801 -24.38 37.02 26.25
N ASP A 802 -23.08 36.88 26.53
CA ASP A 802 -21.96 37.41 25.74
C ASP A 802 -21.84 36.64 24.39
N PRO A 803 -21.92 37.33 23.24
CA PRO A 803 -21.82 36.71 21.90
C PRO A 803 -20.53 35.94 21.62
N SER A 804 -19.47 36.19 22.40
CA SER A 804 -18.14 35.61 22.16
C SER A 804 -17.91 34.24 22.82
N GLN A 805 -18.84 33.77 23.67
CA GLN A 805 -18.69 32.53 24.44
C GLN A 805 -19.60 31.39 23.99
N ASN A 806 -19.13 30.15 24.16
CA ASN A 806 -19.93 28.94 23.95
C ASN A 806 -20.70 28.60 25.24
N TYR A 807 -22.02 28.48 25.13
CA TYR A 807 -22.89 28.06 26.24
C TYR A 807 -23.23 26.58 26.12
N VAL A 808 -23.29 25.89 27.27
CA VAL A 808 -23.64 24.46 27.36
C VAL A 808 -24.84 24.31 28.28
N PHE A 809 -25.98 23.88 27.72
CA PHE A 809 -27.19 23.57 28.48
C PHE A 809 -27.29 22.07 28.72
N ARG A 810 -27.77 21.68 29.91
CA ARG A 810 -28.06 20.30 30.27
C ARG A 810 -29.57 20.15 30.41
N VAL A 811 -30.16 19.26 29.62
CA VAL A 811 -31.59 18.92 29.69
C VAL A 811 -31.72 17.44 30.03
N ASP A 812 -32.45 17.12 31.09
CA ASP A 812 -32.79 15.75 31.48
C ASP A 812 -34.10 15.33 30.79
N ILE A 813 -34.07 14.23 30.03
CA ILE A 813 -35.24 13.73 29.28
C ILE A 813 -35.46 12.25 29.61
N ARG A 814 -36.72 11.86 29.82
CA ARG A 814 -37.15 10.47 30.07
C ARG A 814 -37.64 9.85 28.75
N LEU A 815 -37.03 8.74 28.32
CA LEU A 815 -37.42 8.00 27.11
C LEU A 815 -37.64 6.52 27.44
N ASN A 816 -38.66 5.91 26.84
CA ASN A 816 -38.90 4.45 26.93
C ASN A 816 -38.08 3.68 25.88
N PRO A 817 -37.86 2.36 26.06
CA PRO A 817 -37.16 1.54 25.07
C PRO A 817 -37.90 1.55 23.71
N GLY A 818 -37.21 2.02 22.66
CA GLY A 818 -37.75 2.10 21.29
C GLY A 818 -38.24 3.48 20.85
N GLU A 819 -38.18 4.49 21.72
CA GLU A 819 -38.52 5.88 21.38
C GLU A 819 -37.27 6.65 20.87
N PHE A 820 -37.46 7.45 19.82
CA PHE A 820 -36.43 8.36 19.28
C PHE A 820 -36.95 9.80 19.34
N LEU A 821 -36.09 10.74 19.68
CA LEU A 821 -36.41 12.17 19.71
C LEU A 821 -36.05 12.80 18.36
N LEU A 822 -37.00 13.44 17.68
CA LEU A 822 -36.76 14.19 16.45
C LEU A 822 -37.00 15.69 16.72
N ALA A 823 -35.93 16.48 16.74
CA ALA A 823 -36.04 17.93 16.87
C ALA A 823 -36.16 18.58 15.48
N LEU A 824 -37.31 19.20 15.18
CA LEU A 824 -37.52 19.99 13.96
C LEU A 824 -37.58 21.47 14.33
N TYR A 825 -36.80 22.29 13.64
CA TYR A 825 -36.81 23.75 13.81
C TYR A 825 -37.37 24.42 12.55
N SER A 826 -38.30 25.34 12.74
CA SER A 826 -38.75 26.28 11.72
C SER A 826 -38.70 27.69 12.30
N ARG A 827 -38.10 28.64 11.58
CA ARG A 827 -38.19 30.06 11.91
C ARG A 827 -38.62 30.82 10.66
N GLU A 828 -39.65 31.64 10.79
CA GLU A 828 -39.93 32.67 9.79
C GLU A 828 -38.82 33.74 9.85
N PRO A 829 -38.31 34.22 8.72
CA PRO A 829 -37.22 35.19 8.68
C PRO A 829 -37.75 36.59 9.00
N THR A 830 -37.31 37.18 10.11
CA THR A 830 -37.44 38.63 10.37
C THR A 830 -36.13 39.37 10.03
N PRO A 831 -36.18 40.66 9.63
CA PRO A 831 -35.10 41.34 8.88
C PRO A 831 -33.82 41.69 9.68
N SER A 832 -33.72 41.29 10.94
CA SER A 832 -32.57 41.61 11.79
C SER A 832 -32.28 40.46 12.75
N SER A 833 -31.37 39.54 12.42
CA SER A 833 -30.75 38.68 13.45
C SER A 833 -29.60 37.81 12.92
N PHE A 834 -28.55 37.74 13.74
CA PHE A 834 -27.49 36.75 13.68
C PHE A 834 -28.06 35.32 13.68
N ILE A 835 -27.41 34.40 12.96
CA ILE A 835 -27.77 32.98 12.95
C ILE A 835 -27.23 32.37 14.24
N THR A 836 -28.08 31.76 15.05
CA THR A 836 -27.66 30.95 16.20
C THR A 836 -27.51 29.51 15.73
N ASP A 837 -26.27 29.06 15.54
CA ASP A 837 -25.96 27.66 15.19
C ASP A 837 -26.11 26.81 16.45
N PHE A 838 -27.13 25.94 16.51
CA PHE A 838 -27.28 24.98 17.59
C PHE A 838 -26.72 23.62 17.17
N ILE A 839 -25.60 23.23 17.74
CA ILE A 839 -25.10 21.86 17.61
C ILE A 839 -25.74 21.04 18.73
N VAL A 840 -26.70 20.19 18.35
CA VAL A 840 -27.23 19.15 19.23
C VAL A 840 -26.28 17.96 19.18
N ARG A 841 -25.57 17.69 20.27
CA ARG A 841 -24.83 16.43 20.44
C ARG A 841 -25.62 15.51 21.35
N THR A 842 -26.04 14.37 20.81
CA THR A 842 -26.51 13.24 21.59
C THR A 842 -25.33 12.30 21.83
N ASP A 843 -24.80 12.25 23.05
CA ASP A 843 -23.75 11.28 23.37
C ASP A 843 -24.37 9.90 23.59
N ALA A 844 -24.26 8.99 22.61
CA ALA A 844 -24.75 7.63 22.71
C ALA A 844 -24.10 6.83 23.86
N ARG A 845 -22.95 7.27 24.39
CA ARG A 845 -22.28 6.64 25.56
C ARG A 845 -22.86 7.05 26.91
N SER A 846 -23.77 8.03 26.95
CA SER A 846 -24.28 8.61 28.19
C SER A 846 -25.53 7.93 28.77
N TYR A 847 -26.09 6.91 28.10
CA TYR A 847 -27.23 6.17 28.62
C TYR A 847 -26.85 5.30 29.81
N ARG A 848 -27.03 5.82 31.04
CA ARG A 848 -27.05 4.97 32.24
C ARG A 848 -28.39 4.27 32.33
N ARG A 849 -28.37 2.94 32.28
CA ARG A 849 -29.49 2.09 32.67
C ARG A 849 -29.59 2.12 34.19
N SER A 850 -30.65 2.69 34.74
CA SER A 850 -31.06 2.47 36.13
C SER A 850 -32.35 1.66 36.15
N VAL A 851 -32.71 1.04 37.27
CA VAL A 851 -33.94 0.25 37.42
C VAL A 851 -34.75 0.90 38.54
N ASP A 852 -36.03 1.17 38.29
CA ASP A 852 -36.95 1.66 39.34
C ASP A 852 -37.27 0.51 40.33
N PRO A 853 -37.75 0.79 41.55
CA PRO A 853 -38.01 -0.24 42.58
C PRO A 853 -39.01 -1.32 42.14
N ASP A 854 -39.79 -1.06 41.08
CA ASP A 854 -40.76 -1.96 40.46
C ASP A 854 -40.16 -2.85 39.35
N GLY A 855 -38.85 -2.75 39.08
CA GLY A 855 -38.15 -3.55 38.08
C GLY A 855 -38.16 -2.98 36.65
N SER A 856 -38.75 -1.80 36.42
CA SER A 856 -38.80 -1.19 35.09
C SER A 856 -37.48 -0.48 34.70
N PRO A 857 -36.99 -0.61 33.44
CA PRO A 857 -35.73 -0.01 33.01
C PRO A 857 -35.87 1.51 32.75
N ARG A 858 -34.99 2.31 33.37
CA ARG A 858 -34.81 3.75 33.17
C ARG A 858 -33.59 4.04 32.31
N TYR A 859 -33.73 4.94 31.35
CA TYR A 859 -32.64 5.44 30.51
C TYR A 859 -32.48 6.94 30.76
N ARG A 860 -31.35 7.37 31.35
CA ARG A 860 -30.98 8.79 31.46
C ARG A 860 -30.02 9.14 30.33
N GLY A 861 -30.38 10.11 29.48
CA GLY A 861 -29.50 10.69 28.47
C GLY A 861 -29.24 12.17 28.76
N TYR A 862 -28.08 12.68 28.36
CA TYR A 862 -27.75 14.10 28.43
C TYR A 862 -27.74 14.70 27.03
N MET A 863 -28.40 15.84 26.85
CA MET A 863 -28.30 16.64 25.63
C MET A 863 -27.35 17.81 25.91
N VAL A 864 -26.29 17.93 25.09
CA VAL A 864 -25.38 19.09 25.12
C VAL A 864 -25.73 19.96 23.93
N VAL A 865 -26.27 21.15 24.21
CA VAL A 865 -26.59 22.15 23.20
C VAL A 865 -25.53 23.24 23.25
N SER A 866 -24.74 23.37 22.18
CA SER A 866 -23.76 24.44 22.00
C SER A 866 -24.28 25.43 20.97
N SER A 867 -24.35 26.72 21.33
CA SER A 867 -24.76 27.81 20.45
C SER A 867 -23.59 28.71 20.06
N ARG A 868 -23.40 29.00 18.75
CA ARG A 868 -22.49 30.06 18.26
C ARG A 868 -23.26 31.04 17.35
N MET A 869 -23.08 32.35 17.53
CA MET A 869 -23.70 33.35 16.65
C MET A 869 -22.82 33.66 15.43
N VAL A 870 -23.36 33.54 14.21
CA VAL A 870 -22.65 33.78 12.94
C VAL A 870 -23.34 34.93 12.15
N PRO A 871 -22.59 35.87 11.54
CA PRO A 871 -23.15 36.91 10.67
C PRO A 871 -23.86 36.35 9.43
N ALA A 872 -24.90 37.04 8.97
CA ALA A 872 -25.80 36.60 7.91
C ALA A 872 -25.38 37.10 6.52
N ASP A 873 -24.39 36.46 5.91
CA ASP A 873 -24.01 36.68 4.51
C ASP A 873 -24.08 35.37 3.70
N LYS A 874 -25.26 35.19 3.10
CA LYS A 874 -25.64 34.34 1.95
C LYS A 874 -25.02 32.93 1.85
N ALA A 875 -25.31 32.05 2.80
CA ALA A 875 -25.39 30.62 2.55
C ALA A 875 -26.15 29.89 3.68
N ILE A 876 -27.08 29.00 3.33
CA ILE A 876 -27.58 27.99 4.27
C ILE A 876 -26.75 26.73 4.04
N GLU A 877 -26.06 26.27 5.08
CA GLU A 877 -25.23 25.07 5.03
C GLU A 877 -25.94 23.92 5.76
N PHE A 878 -26.43 22.94 5.00
CA PHE A 878 -26.99 21.72 5.58
C PHE A 878 -25.84 20.74 5.83
N VAL A 879 -25.66 20.36 7.10
CA VAL A 879 -24.65 19.40 7.55
C VAL A 879 -25.37 18.13 8.01
N TYR A 880 -25.15 17.03 7.30
CA TYR A 880 -25.63 15.72 7.70
C TYR A 880 -24.45 14.92 8.24
N GLY A 881 -24.54 14.29 9.41
CA GLY A 881 -23.42 13.58 10.03
C GLY A 881 -23.80 12.74 11.24
N ASP A 882 -22.89 11.85 11.66
CA ASP A 882 -22.95 11.16 12.96
C ASP A 882 -21.91 11.72 13.94
N ASP A 883 -21.83 11.15 15.15
CA ASP A 883 -20.96 11.55 16.27
C ASP A 883 -19.47 11.78 15.91
N THR A 884 -18.99 11.32 14.75
CA THR A 884 -17.59 11.46 14.33
C THR A 884 -17.37 12.06 12.94
N HIS A 885 -18.38 12.09 12.07
CA HIS A 885 -18.20 12.47 10.66
C HIS A 885 -19.35 13.31 10.08
N ILE A 886 -18.99 14.35 9.33
CA ILE A 886 -19.90 15.04 8.42
C ILE A 886 -20.05 14.17 7.17
N LEU A 887 -21.20 13.50 7.04
CA LEU A 887 -21.58 12.63 5.93
C LEU A 887 -21.95 13.40 4.66
N ALA A 888 -22.49 14.62 4.79
CA ALA A 888 -22.76 15.50 3.64
C ALA A 888 -22.77 16.99 4.04
N ARG A 889 -22.27 17.84 3.14
CA ARG A 889 -22.46 19.29 3.17
C ARG A 889 -23.18 19.72 1.91
N LYS A 890 -24.32 20.38 2.05
CA LYS A 890 -24.99 21.03 0.92
C LYS A 890 -25.14 22.52 1.22
N ARG A 891 -24.38 23.31 0.47
CA ARG A 891 -24.45 24.77 0.50
C ARG A 891 -25.51 25.22 -0.51
N LEU A 892 -26.60 25.78 -0.02
CA LEU A 892 -27.61 26.41 -0.86
C LEU A 892 -27.35 27.92 -0.85
N THR A 893 -26.89 28.45 -1.97
CA THR A 893 -27.02 29.86 -2.29
C THR A 893 -28.45 30.09 -2.79
N LEU A 894 -29.25 30.77 -1.98
CA LEU A 894 -30.54 31.29 -2.43
C LEU A 894 -30.29 32.32 -3.53
N PRO A 895 -31.03 32.32 -4.65
CA PRO A 895 -31.01 33.42 -5.61
C PRO A 895 -31.43 34.74 -4.96
#